data_AF-A0A1C4WT28-F1
#
_entry.id   AF-A0A1C4WT28-F1
#
_cell.length_a   1.000
_cell.length_b   1.000
_cell.length_c   1.000
_cell.angle_alpha   90.00
_cell.angle_beta   90.00
_cell.angle_gamma   90.00
#
_symmetry.space_group_name_H-M   'P 1'
#
loop_
_entity.id
_entity.type
_entity.pdbx_description
1 polymer ?
#
loop_
_entity_poly.entity_id
_entity_poly.type
_entity_poly.pdbx_seq_one_letter_code
_entity_poly.pdbx_strand_id
1 'polypeptide(L)'
;MRRKTSITLLSLGHACVDIYQGTVAALVPLFVAERAYTYATASGIVLAASLLSSVAQPVFGALTDRWAMPWLLPVSTMLAGAGIALSGLSGNYTLTLFFVAISGIGVAAYHPESARMARRASEGSHTAMAYFSAGGNIGFALAPLTVAAVAAIGGLGWTPLMVVPALAGTAMALPVLRALANRKSAESGVSAPVGPDDTASFVRLTLAVVFRSIAFIGLSTFISLYAQQRMNGTSAAGTIALFVLYLGGVIGSVLGGSAAARWGRVAVSRWSYAITVIAITGVVWVPGPAIYLFVALTSAGLYVPFSLQVTLGQDYLPTKVGTASGITLGLTVSIGGLASPVIGAVADATSLRTALTPLILMPVLSWLIFQTLRDPEAPPAFTSARSACPDGPARVWSDRAVRAFSGQRPGLSIRGVNVGGGRRRAVDTQPMGVVGSGNIARALAAHLASCGHEVVMYGRSPEKLAGVAEEGAIRTTGMLQGTFPVTEVTGDPRRLTERCQMIFVATVTTAYSDIAATLAPVLRPGQAVTLFSSKLFGSVAVARDLARHGAPDSVDVLETDCILAARVLPDGTVAMARKNWNLLSSPRRAAVDAHLPLLSGIFPGLEAASNLVHRGVSDFGAMAHVVISYVNLAKIDRAERVLFYEEGLSERTVRLLETVEQEFRSVAEAYDATMLPAATILDNYYGADTSSLLVAMRSVFVYRGVTAPTSVDDRLLQEDVINTLVPLEQLGQLAGVPTPMVSAMVSLAGALAGEDHRRTGRTLDSLGLGGLDHQKLRSWLASASAEQALQAAGR
;
A
#
# COMPACT_ATOMS: atom_id res chain seq x y z
N MET A 1 14.05 -7.60 10.93
CA MET A 1 14.14 -8.28 9.60
C MET A 1 13.64 -7.33 8.52
N ARG A 2 14.36 -7.18 7.40
CA ARG A 2 13.88 -6.40 6.23
C ARG A 2 12.58 -7.04 5.68
N ARG A 3 11.62 -6.24 5.18
CA ARG A 3 10.28 -6.68 4.69
C ARG A 3 10.33 -7.83 3.67
N LYS A 4 11.29 -7.80 2.73
CA LYS A 4 11.50 -8.88 1.76
C LYS A 4 11.88 -10.20 2.42
N THR A 5 12.66 -10.16 3.50
CA THR A 5 13.13 -11.34 4.23
C THR A 5 11.99 -12.10 4.93
N SER A 6 10.96 -11.40 5.44
CA SER A 6 9.85 -12.04 6.16
C SER A 6 8.87 -12.80 5.25
N ILE A 7 8.52 -12.26 4.08
CA ILE A 7 7.67 -12.98 3.11
C ILE A 7 8.43 -14.18 2.53
N THR A 8 9.71 -14.02 2.17
CA THR A 8 10.51 -15.14 1.67
C THR A 8 10.61 -16.28 2.68
N LEU A 9 10.84 -15.99 3.97
CA LEU A 9 10.89 -17.02 5.02
C LEU A 9 9.54 -17.73 5.20
N LEU A 10 8.43 -16.99 5.15
CA LEU A 10 7.09 -17.58 5.20
C LEU A 10 6.81 -18.44 3.97
N SER A 11 7.19 -18.01 2.77
CA SER A 11 7.06 -18.79 1.53
C SER A 11 7.88 -20.09 1.59
N LEU A 12 9.11 -20.03 2.11
CA LEU A 12 9.98 -21.21 2.24
C LEU A 12 9.45 -22.19 3.28
N GLY A 13 8.98 -21.69 4.43
CA GLY A 13 8.31 -22.53 5.42
C GLY A 13 7.03 -23.18 4.88
N HIS A 14 6.26 -22.45 4.08
CA HIS A 14 5.04 -22.94 3.43
C HIS A 14 5.37 -24.08 2.44
N ALA A 15 6.45 -23.95 1.67
CA ALA A 15 6.95 -25.02 0.80
C ALA A 15 7.25 -26.32 1.58
N CYS A 16 7.83 -26.20 2.77
CA CYS A 16 8.19 -27.36 3.59
C CYS A 16 6.98 -28.11 4.16
N VAL A 17 5.84 -27.46 4.41
CA VAL A 17 4.63 -28.15 4.88
C VAL A 17 3.81 -28.73 3.71
N ASP A 18 3.72 -28.01 2.59
CA ASP A 18 2.91 -28.42 1.44
C ASP A 18 3.48 -29.61 0.68
N ILE A 19 4.77 -29.88 0.87
CA ILE A 19 5.36 -31.14 0.40
C ILE A 19 4.61 -32.36 0.94
N TYR A 20 4.06 -32.30 2.16
CA TYR A 20 3.35 -33.41 2.78
C TYR A 20 1.98 -33.64 2.15
N GLN A 21 1.29 -32.56 1.79
CA GLN A 21 0.03 -32.67 1.06
C GLN A 21 0.24 -33.25 -0.34
N GLY A 22 1.31 -32.82 -1.04
CA GLY A 22 1.70 -33.41 -2.32
C GLY A 22 2.15 -34.88 -2.21
N THR A 23 2.81 -35.24 -1.09
CA THR A 23 3.35 -36.58 -0.83
C THR A 23 2.25 -37.62 -0.73
N VAL A 24 1.11 -37.29 -0.10
CA VAL A 24 -0.01 -38.21 0.04
C VAL A 24 -0.45 -38.79 -1.31
N ALA A 25 -0.61 -37.94 -2.33
CA ALA A 25 -0.95 -38.39 -3.68
C ALA A 25 0.21 -39.13 -4.37
N ALA A 26 1.45 -38.66 -4.17
CA ALA A 26 2.64 -39.30 -4.74
C ALA A 26 2.92 -40.70 -4.18
N LEU A 27 2.46 -41.02 -2.97
CA LEU A 27 2.57 -42.36 -2.37
C LEU A 27 1.52 -43.36 -2.88
N VAL A 28 0.41 -42.89 -3.47
CA VAL A 28 -0.68 -43.77 -3.96
C VAL A 28 -0.17 -44.88 -4.89
N PRO A 29 0.67 -44.62 -5.91
CA PRO A 29 1.20 -45.67 -6.77
C PRO A 29 2.05 -46.70 -6.02
N LEU A 30 2.77 -46.30 -4.96
CA LEU A 30 3.58 -47.20 -4.14
C LEU A 30 2.70 -48.10 -3.27
N PHE A 31 1.61 -47.58 -2.71
CA PHE A 31 0.65 -48.40 -1.98
C PHE A 31 -0.05 -49.43 -2.89
N VAL A 32 -0.37 -49.06 -4.13
CA VAL A 32 -0.91 -50.00 -5.12
C VAL A 32 0.14 -51.07 -5.47
N ALA A 33 1.40 -50.67 -5.70
CA ALA A 33 2.46 -51.57 -6.13
C ALA A 33 2.99 -52.49 -5.01
N GLU A 34 3.27 -51.97 -3.82
CA GLU A 34 3.92 -52.70 -2.72
C GLU A 34 2.93 -53.34 -1.75
N ARG A 35 1.71 -52.80 -1.62
CA ARG A 35 0.68 -53.31 -0.69
C ARG A 35 -0.51 -53.95 -1.39
N ALA A 36 -0.51 -54.00 -2.72
CA ALA A 36 -1.59 -54.54 -3.54
C ALA A 36 -2.97 -53.92 -3.23
N TYR A 37 -3.00 -52.65 -2.81
CA TYR A 37 -4.24 -51.94 -2.55
C TYR A 37 -4.98 -51.66 -3.86
N THR A 38 -6.31 -51.81 -3.84
CA THR A 38 -7.17 -51.37 -4.94
C THR A 38 -7.14 -49.84 -5.07
N TYR A 39 -7.59 -49.28 -6.19
CA TYR A 39 -7.63 -47.83 -6.39
C TYR A 39 -8.51 -47.15 -5.34
N ALA A 40 -9.66 -47.74 -4.97
CA ALA A 40 -10.52 -47.23 -3.90
C ALA A 40 -9.82 -47.23 -2.53
N THR A 41 -9.09 -48.32 -2.21
CA THR A 41 -8.38 -48.46 -0.94
C THR A 41 -7.22 -47.48 -0.85
N ALA A 42 -6.41 -47.37 -1.90
CA ALA A 42 -5.27 -46.45 -1.94
C ALA A 42 -5.72 -44.97 -1.91
N SER A 43 -6.82 -44.62 -2.59
CA SER A 43 -7.40 -43.27 -2.52
C SER A 43 -8.08 -42.97 -1.17
N GLY A 44 -8.45 -44.00 -0.40
CA GLY A 44 -8.86 -43.86 1.00
C GLY A 44 -7.80 -43.20 1.88
N ILE A 45 -6.52 -43.33 1.53
CA ILE A 45 -5.40 -42.65 2.20
C ILE A 45 -5.43 -41.14 1.93
N VAL A 46 -5.76 -40.74 0.70
CA VAL A 46 -5.97 -39.34 0.32
C VAL A 46 -7.17 -38.76 1.07
N LEU A 47 -8.25 -39.55 1.20
CA LEU A 47 -9.39 -39.18 2.02
C LEU A 47 -9.00 -38.99 3.50
N ALA A 48 -8.22 -39.89 4.10
CA ALA A 48 -7.81 -39.77 5.49
C ALA A 48 -7.03 -38.47 5.78
N ALA A 49 -6.09 -38.10 4.90
CA ALA A 49 -5.40 -36.81 4.99
C ALA A 49 -6.37 -35.64 4.87
N SER A 50 -7.30 -35.70 3.90
CA SER A 50 -8.16 -34.58 3.55
C SER A 50 -9.31 -34.40 4.55
N LEU A 51 -9.92 -35.47 5.05
CA LEU A 51 -11.09 -35.42 5.93
C LEU A 51 -10.76 -34.83 7.30
N LEU A 52 -9.66 -35.27 7.92
CA LEU A 52 -9.25 -34.73 9.23
C LEU A 52 -8.77 -33.27 9.09
N SER A 53 -8.18 -32.94 7.94
CA SER A 53 -7.86 -31.55 7.59
C SER A 53 -9.12 -30.67 7.47
N SER A 54 -10.24 -31.22 6.99
CA SER A 54 -11.52 -30.52 6.78
C SER A 54 -12.07 -29.83 8.01
N VAL A 55 -11.98 -30.54 9.13
CA VAL A 55 -12.56 -30.11 10.41
C VAL A 55 -11.54 -29.24 11.13
N ALA A 56 -10.27 -29.64 11.07
CA ALA A 56 -9.19 -28.93 11.73
C ALA A 56 -8.99 -27.51 11.16
N GLN A 57 -9.02 -27.31 9.83
CA GLN A 57 -8.70 -26.00 9.23
C GLN A 57 -9.68 -24.87 9.61
N PRO A 58 -11.01 -25.02 9.52
CA PRO A 58 -11.95 -24.00 10.00
C PRO A 58 -11.85 -23.77 11.51
N VAL A 59 -11.61 -24.83 12.29
CA VAL A 59 -11.41 -24.72 13.74
C VAL A 59 -10.16 -23.89 14.04
N PHE A 60 -9.00 -24.23 13.47
CA PHE A 60 -7.79 -23.44 13.59
C PHE A 60 -7.96 -22.04 12.99
N GLY A 61 -8.76 -21.87 11.94
CA GLY A 61 -9.15 -20.57 11.40
C GLY A 61 -9.85 -19.70 12.44
N ALA A 62 -10.88 -20.22 13.11
CA ALA A 62 -11.58 -19.51 14.17
C ALA A 62 -10.71 -19.26 15.42
N LEU A 63 -9.87 -20.23 15.80
CA LEU A 63 -8.93 -20.09 16.91
C LEU A 63 -7.87 -19.02 16.61
N THR A 64 -7.30 -19.03 15.41
CA THR A 64 -6.29 -18.05 14.99
C THR A 64 -6.91 -16.70 14.67
N ASP A 65 -8.19 -16.59 14.30
CA ASP A 65 -8.87 -15.29 14.25
C ASP A 65 -8.94 -14.63 15.64
N ARG A 66 -9.09 -15.44 16.70
CA ARG A 66 -9.16 -14.97 18.10
C ARG A 66 -7.80 -14.76 18.76
N TRP A 67 -6.83 -15.62 18.46
CA TRP A 67 -5.54 -15.65 19.16
C TRP A 67 -4.37 -15.69 18.19
N ALA A 68 -3.29 -14.97 18.53
CA ALA A 68 -2.04 -15.10 17.79
C ALA A 68 -1.31 -16.38 18.20
N MET A 69 -1.27 -17.39 17.31
CA MET A 69 -0.72 -18.72 17.58
C MET A 69 0.47 -19.06 16.65
N PRO A 70 1.51 -18.21 16.54
CA PRO A 70 2.60 -18.44 15.58
C PRO A 70 3.39 -19.73 15.86
N TRP A 71 3.36 -20.23 17.11
CA TRP A 71 3.98 -21.51 17.51
C TRP A 71 3.40 -22.70 16.74
N LEU A 72 2.22 -22.54 16.12
CA LEU A 72 1.67 -23.56 15.22
C LEU A 72 2.60 -23.80 14.04
N LEU A 73 3.32 -22.81 13.50
CA LEU A 73 4.17 -22.98 12.31
C LEU A 73 5.16 -24.17 12.43
N PRO A 74 6.07 -24.22 13.42
CA PRO A 74 6.97 -25.38 13.57
C PRO A 74 6.27 -26.66 14.01
N VAL A 75 5.34 -26.58 14.98
CA VAL A 75 4.69 -27.78 15.56
C VAL A 75 3.89 -28.52 14.50
N SER A 76 3.11 -27.78 13.72
CA SER A 76 2.27 -28.32 12.67
C SER A 76 3.08 -28.90 11.51
N THR A 77 4.19 -28.25 11.13
CA THR A 77 5.14 -28.77 10.12
C THR A 77 5.78 -30.08 10.58
N MET A 78 6.20 -30.18 11.85
CA MET A 78 6.75 -31.40 12.42
C MET A 78 5.70 -32.52 12.48
N LEU A 79 4.47 -32.21 12.89
CA LEU A 79 3.37 -33.17 12.93
C LEU A 79 3.02 -33.70 11.53
N ALA A 80 3.00 -32.82 10.52
CA ALA A 80 2.79 -33.19 9.13
C ALA A 80 3.85 -34.20 8.64
N GLY A 81 5.12 -33.91 8.94
CA GLY A 81 6.23 -34.78 8.56
C GLY A 81 6.28 -36.10 9.32
N ALA A 82 6.03 -36.10 10.63
CA ALA A 82 6.01 -37.31 11.44
C ALA A 82 4.90 -38.28 10.97
N GLY A 83 3.72 -37.76 10.63
CA GLY A 83 2.63 -38.57 10.08
C GLY A 83 3.02 -39.28 8.78
N ILE A 84 3.58 -38.56 7.80
CA ILE A 84 4.05 -39.18 6.55
C ILE A 84 5.22 -40.13 6.80
N ALA A 85 6.18 -39.74 7.66
CA ALA A 85 7.35 -40.54 7.99
C ALA A 85 6.98 -41.93 8.51
N LEU A 86 5.94 -42.01 9.35
CA LEU A 86 5.46 -43.26 9.96
C LEU A 86 4.46 -44.02 9.08
N SER A 87 3.88 -43.39 8.05
CA SER A 87 2.78 -43.97 7.26
C SER A 87 3.14 -45.22 6.45
N GLY A 88 4.39 -45.35 6.01
CA GLY A 88 4.87 -46.47 5.18
C GLY A 88 5.46 -47.65 5.97
N LEU A 89 5.74 -47.46 7.26
CA LEU A 89 6.43 -48.45 8.11
C LEU A 89 5.60 -49.70 8.38
N SER A 90 4.28 -49.54 8.52
CA SER A 90 3.37 -50.66 8.79
C SER A 90 2.69 -51.14 7.52
N GLY A 91 2.43 -52.46 7.45
CA GLY A 91 1.53 -53.04 6.44
C GLY A 91 0.05 -52.94 6.81
N ASN A 92 -0.27 -52.46 8.01
CA ASN A 92 -1.65 -52.33 8.47
C ASN A 92 -2.28 -51.05 7.90
N TYR A 93 -3.29 -51.23 7.06
CA TYR A 93 -4.01 -50.13 6.41
C TYR A 93 -4.56 -49.09 7.40
N THR A 94 -5.16 -49.53 8.51
CA THR A 94 -5.69 -48.62 9.54
C THR A 94 -4.60 -47.76 10.16
N LEU A 95 -3.40 -48.33 10.37
CA LEU A 95 -2.27 -47.59 10.93
C LEU A 95 -1.74 -46.56 9.92
N THR A 96 -1.70 -46.91 8.63
CA THR A 96 -1.37 -45.97 7.55
C THR A 96 -2.39 -44.83 7.50
N LEU A 97 -3.69 -45.12 7.54
CA LEU A 97 -4.74 -44.10 7.58
C LEU A 97 -4.57 -43.18 8.79
N PHE A 98 -4.31 -43.74 9.97
CA PHE A 98 -4.11 -42.97 11.20
C PHE A 98 -2.95 -41.98 11.08
N PHE A 99 -1.77 -42.42 10.64
CA PHE A 99 -0.61 -41.55 10.51
C PHE A 99 -0.76 -40.52 9.39
N VAL A 100 -1.37 -40.89 8.27
CA VAL A 100 -1.67 -39.93 7.19
C VAL A 100 -2.71 -38.90 7.64
N ALA A 101 -3.70 -39.30 8.45
CA ALA A 101 -4.66 -38.37 9.02
C ALA A 101 -4.01 -37.42 10.04
N ILE A 102 -3.06 -37.89 10.85
CA ILE A 102 -2.21 -37.03 11.70
C ILE A 102 -1.46 -36.02 10.83
N SER A 103 -0.90 -36.45 9.70
CA SER A 103 -0.24 -35.52 8.78
C SER A 103 -1.21 -34.45 8.29
N GLY A 104 -2.43 -34.85 7.93
CA GLY A 104 -3.52 -33.95 7.55
C GLY A 104 -3.86 -32.90 8.61
N ILE A 105 -3.83 -33.25 9.91
CA ILE A 105 -3.98 -32.30 11.02
C ILE A 105 -2.81 -31.31 11.07
N GLY A 106 -1.58 -31.78 10.89
CA GLY A 106 -0.39 -30.92 10.82
C GLY A 106 -0.53 -29.90 9.69
N VAL A 107 -0.80 -30.36 8.48
CA VAL A 107 -1.04 -29.45 7.33
C VAL A 107 -2.19 -28.48 7.64
N ALA A 108 -3.28 -28.94 8.24
CA ALA A 108 -4.42 -28.11 8.59
C ALA A 108 -4.10 -26.98 9.58
N ALA A 109 -3.33 -27.29 10.62
CA ALA A 109 -2.99 -26.33 11.66
C ALA A 109 -2.06 -25.22 11.14
N TYR A 110 -1.28 -25.50 10.10
CA TYR A 110 -0.34 -24.54 9.52
C TYR A 110 -1.04 -23.41 8.74
N HIS A 111 -2.01 -23.76 7.90
CA HIS A 111 -2.53 -22.88 6.84
C HIS A 111 -3.22 -21.60 7.33
N PRO A 112 -4.16 -21.64 8.31
CA PRO A 112 -4.85 -20.42 8.74
C PRO A 112 -3.91 -19.39 9.37
N GLU A 113 -2.99 -19.85 10.23
CA GLU A 113 -2.01 -18.98 10.89
C GLU A 113 -1.02 -18.40 9.87
N SER A 114 -0.45 -19.23 9.00
CA SER A 114 0.53 -18.78 7.99
C SER A 114 -0.09 -17.84 6.96
N ALA A 115 -1.31 -18.10 6.49
CA ALA A 115 -2.03 -17.22 5.56
C ALA A 115 -2.35 -15.87 6.21
N ARG A 116 -2.74 -15.84 7.48
CA ARG A 116 -2.97 -14.59 8.23
C ARG A 116 -1.66 -13.79 8.38
N MET A 117 -0.57 -14.47 8.74
CA MET A 117 0.75 -13.83 8.85
C MET A 117 1.24 -13.31 7.50
N ALA A 118 1.03 -14.06 6.42
CA ALA A 118 1.35 -13.65 5.06
C ALA A 118 0.52 -12.45 4.61
N ARG A 119 -0.80 -12.43 4.88
CA ARG A 119 -1.71 -11.30 4.58
C ARG A 119 -1.29 -10.03 5.31
N ARG A 120 -0.88 -10.14 6.58
CA ARG A 120 -0.33 -9.02 7.37
C ARG A 120 1.01 -8.53 6.81
N ALA A 121 1.92 -9.45 6.48
CA ALA A 121 3.22 -9.10 5.89
C ALA A 121 3.09 -8.51 4.47
N SER A 122 2.06 -8.90 3.73
CA SER A 122 1.77 -8.43 2.37
C SER A 122 0.95 -7.14 2.32
N GLU A 123 0.46 -6.62 3.45
CA GLU A 123 -0.42 -5.45 3.54
C GLU A 123 -1.65 -5.56 2.60
N GLY A 124 -2.16 -6.78 2.38
CA GLY A 124 -3.30 -7.03 1.50
C GLY A 124 -3.00 -7.10 0.00
N SER A 125 -1.75 -6.98 -0.43
CA SER A 125 -1.38 -7.15 -1.84
C SER A 125 -1.60 -8.59 -2.34
N HIS A 126 -2.47 -8.77 -3.33
CA HIS A 126 -2.70 -10.07 -3.97
C HIS A 126 -1.46 -10.59 -4.72
N THR A 127 -0.60 -9.71 -5.24
CA THR A 127 0.65 -10.10 -5.89
C THR A 127 1.67 -10.64 -4.89
N ALA A 128 1.83 -9.99 -3.73
CA ALA A 128 2.68 -10.51 -2.67
C ALA A 128 2.11 -11.80 -2.06
N MET A 129 0.79 -11.91 -1.97
CA MET A 129 0.11 -13.15 -1.59
C MET A 129 0.33 -14.27 -2.63
N ALA A 130 0.36 -13.94 -3.92
CA ALA A 130 0.67 -14.89 -4.98
C ALA A 130 2.10 -15.45 -4.85
N TYR A 131 3.09 -14.65 -4.44
CA TYR A 131 4.44 -15.12 -4.12
C TYR A 131 4.49 -16.02 -2.87
N PHE A 132 3.64 -15.74 -1.87
CA PHE A 132 3.47 -16.63 -0.72
C PHE A 132 2.86 -17.98 -1.13
N SER A 133 1.79 -17.97 -1.93
CA SER A 133 1.16 -19.17 -2.47
C SER A 133 2.08 -19.95 -3.43
N ALA A 134 2.94 -19.25 -4.19
CA ALA A 134 3.95 -19.89 -5.02
C ALA A 134 4.93 -20.73 -4.19
N GLY A 135 5.25 -20.29 -2.96
CA GLY A 135 6.05 -21.08 -2.00
C GLY A 135 5.43 -22.44 -1.70
N GLY A 136 4.17 -22.49 -1.28
CA GLY A 136 3.47 -23.76 -1.03
C GLY A 136 3.42 -24.67 -2.27
N ASN A 137 3.16 -24.09 -3.45
CA ASN A 137 3.15 -24.85 -4.70
C ASN A 137 4.53 -25.39 -5.11
N ILE A 138 5.63 -24.77 -4.69
CA ILE A 138 6.98 -25.36 -4.84
C ILE A 138 7.06 -26.65 -4.02
N GLY A 139 6.52 -26.65 -2.80
CA GLY A 139 6.40 -27.85 -1.97
C GLY A 139 5.66 -29.00 -2.67
N PHE A 140 4.46 -28.71 -3.20
CA PHE A 140 3.72 -29.67 -4.02
C PHE A 140 4.54 -30.20 -5.19
N ALA A 141 5.17 -29.32 -5.97
CA ALA A 141 5.95 -29.71 -7.13
C ALA A 141 7.16 -30.59 -6.75
N LEU A 142 7.80 -30.35 -5.61
CA LEU A 142 8.92 -31.18 -5.15
C LEU A 142 8.47 -32.55 -4.61
N ALA A 143 7.23 -32.69 -4.15
CA ALA A 143 6.77 -33.91 -3.48
C ALA A 143 6.91 -35.21 -4.31
N PRO A 144 6.49 -35.27 -5.60
CA PRO A 144 6.67 -36.48 -6.41
C PRO A 144 8.15 -36.85 -6.61
N LEU A 145 9.03 -35.85 -6.68
CA LEU A 145 10.48 -36.07 -6.83
C LEU A 145 11.09 -36.61 -5.53
N THR A 146 10.70 -36.06 -4.38
CA THR A 146 11.15 -36.58 -3.08
C THR A 146 10.65 -37.98 -2.81
N VAL A 147 9.38 -38.27 -3.15
CA VAL A 147 8.82 -39.63 -3.01
C VAL A 147 9.52 -40.60 -3.94
N ALA A 148 9.78 -40.22 -5.20
CA ALA A 148 10.53 -41.05 -6.13
C ALA A 148 11.97 -41.33 -5.63
N ALA A 149 12.64 -40.34 -5.04
CA ALA A 149 13.98 -40.52 -4.46
C ALA A 149 13.96 -41.47 -3.25
N VAL A 150 12.98 -41.33 -2.35
CA VAL A 150 12.80 -42.25 -1.21
C VAL A 150 12.47 -43.66 -1.68
N ALA A 151 11.59 -43.79 -2.67
CA ALA A 151 11.21 -45.07 -3.25
C ALA A 151 12.42 -45.79 -3.90
N ALA A 152 13.30 -45.04 -4.56
CA ALA A 152 14.51 -45.58 -5.17
C ALA A 152 15.51 -46.15 -4.15
N ILE A 153 15.47 -45.69 -2.89
CA ILE A 153 16.32 -46.20 -1.81
C ILE A 153 15.77 -47.52 -1.25
N GLY A 154 14.45 -47.61 -1.05
CA GLY A 154 13.84 -48.85 -0.56
C GLY A 154 12.34 -48.80 -0.32
N GLY A 155 11.59 -48.11 -1.20
CA GLY A 155 10.12 -48.14 -1.19
C GLY A 155 9.47 -47.50 0.04
N LEU A 156 8.31 -48.02 0.44
CA LEU A 156 7.55 -47.51 1.59
C LEU A 156 8.28 -47.65 2.94
N GLY A 157 9.23 -48.59 3.06
CA GLY A 157 10.01 -48.77 4.29
C GLY A 157 10.89 -47.56 4.64
N TRP A 158 11.20 -46.72 3.65
CA TRP A 158 12.04 -45.53 3.81
C TRP A 158 11.26 -44.22 3.89
N THR A 159 9.92 -44.27 4.06
CA THR A 159 9.14 -43.06 4.38
C THR A 159 9.69 -42.26 5.56
N PRO A 160 10.38 -42.81 6.58
CA PRO A 160 11.01 -41.99 7.63
C PRO A 160 11.91 -40.85 7.14
N LEU A 161 12.53 -40.96 5.96
CA LEU A 161 13.32 -39.86 5.37
C LEU A 161 12.48 -38.61 5.08
N MET A 162 11.16 -38.74 4.96
CA MET A 162 10.23 -37.62 4.81
C MET A 162 10.17 -36.73 6.06
N VAL A 163 10.87 -37.04 7.16
CA VAL A 163 11.04 -36.10 8.29
C VAL A 163 11.97 -34.92 7.94
N VAL A 164 12.84 -35.06 6.95
CA VAL A 164 13.86 -34.05 6.61
C VAL A 164 13.25 -32.70 6.19
N PRO A 165 12.25 -32.63 5.29
CA PRO A 165 11.56 -31.37 4.99
C PRO A 165 10.91 -30.71 6.21
N ALA A 166 10.40 -31.50 7.16
CA ALA A 166 9.77 -31.01 8.39
C ALA A 166 10.79 -30.39 9.34
N LEU A 167 11.97 -31.00 9.48
CA LEU A 167 13.08 -30.43 10.24
C LEU A 167 13.52 -29.09 9.63
N ALA A 168 13.65 -29.03 8.30
CA ALA A 168 13.98 -27.80 7.59
C ALA A 168 12.92 -26.69 7.80
N GLY A 169 11.64 -27.01 7.59
CA GLY A 169 10.54 -26.06 7.79
C GLY A 169 10.42 -25.57 9.24
N THR A 170 10.61 -26.48 10.21
CA THR A 170 10.66 -26.16 11.64
C THR A 170 11.79 -25.18 11.94
N ALA A 171 13.00 -25.43 11.42
CA ALA A 171 14.15 -24.56 11.61
C ALA A 171 13.90 -23.17 10.99
N MET A 172 13.29 -23.10 9.80
CA MET A 172 12.93 -21.85 9.12
C MET A 172 11.84 -21.03 9.85
N ALA A 173 11.00 -21.68 10.68
CA ALA A 173 9.99 -20.99 11.47
C ALA A 173 10.56 -20.33 12.75
N LEU A 174 11.73 -20.76 13.24
CA LEU A 174 12.33 -20.23 14.49
C LEU A 174 12.65 -18.72 14.44
N PRO A 175 13.25 -18.16 13.37
CA PRO A 175 13.48 -16.71 13.27
C PRO A 175 12.18 -15.89 13.28
N VAL A 176 11.12 -16.42 12.67
CA VAL A 176 9.78 -15.81 12.66
C VAL A 176 9.21 -15.80 14.08
N LEU A 177 9.36 -16.89 14.83
CA LEU A 177 8.92 -16.97 16.22
C LEU A 177 9.68 -16.04 17.15
N ARG A 178 11.01 -15.95 17.02
CA ARG A 178 11.83 -15.05 17.83
C ARG A 178 11.45 -13.58 17.59
N ALA A 179 11.16 -13.21 16.35
CA ALA A 179 10.70 -11.86 16.02
C ALA A 179 9.31 -11.54 16.60
N LEU A 180 8.44 -12.53 16.78
CA LEU A 180 7.11 -12.37 17.38
C LEU A 180 7.13 -12.45 18.90
N ALA A 181 7.99 -13.29 19.48
CA ALA A 181 8.19 -13.38 20.93
C ALA A 181 8.71 -12.05 21.50
N ASN A 182 9.63 -11.38 20.79
CA ASN A 182 10.11 -10.05 21.15
C ASN A 182 9.06 -8.94 21.03
N ARG A 183 7.91 -9.20 20.37
CA ARG A 183 6.76 -8.27 20.26
C ARG A 183 5.67 -8.51 21.31
N LYS A 184 5.68 -9.66 21.99
CA LYS A 184 4.58 -10.11 22.85
C LYS A 184 4.44 -9.38 24.19
N SER A 185 5.40 -8.53 24.56
CA SER A 185 5.35 -7.73 25.80
C SER A 185 4.68 -6.36 25.63
N ALA A 186 4.15 -6.04 24.44
CA ALA A 186 3.69 -4.67 24.10
C ALA A 186 2.22 -4.55 23.65
N GLU A 187 1.40 -5.61 23.64
CA GLU A 187 0.08 -5.55 23.00
C GLU A 187 -1.07 -6.16 23.82
N SER A 188 -2.01 -5.29 24.23
CA SER A 188 -3.44 -5.58 24.30
C SER A 188 -4.23 -4.33 23.88
N GLY A 189 -4.80 -4.35 22.66
CA GLY A 189 -5.54 -3.23 22.08
C GLY A 189 -6.40 -3.63 20.87
N VAL A 190 -7.60 -3.05 20.79
CA VAL A 190 -8.79 -3.51 20.04
C VAL A 190 -8.78 -3.13 18.54
N SER A 191 -9.39 -3.97 17.70
CA SER A 191 -9.37 -3.94 16.22
C SER A 191 -10.21 -2.83 15.57
N ALA A 192 -9.75 -2.38 14.39
CA ALA A 192 -10.47 -1.50 13.46
C ALA A 192 -11.87 -2.04 13.04
N PRO A 193 -12.82 -1.16 12.65
CA PRO A 193 -14.07 -1.61 12.06
C PRO A 193 -13.80 -2.17 10.67
N VAL A 194 -14.24 -3.40 10.47
CA VAL A 194 -14.09 -4.14 9.24
C VAL A 194 -15.35 -3.92 8.39
N GLY A 195 -15.19 -3.79 7.07
CA GLY A 195 -16.34 -3.72 6.14
C GLY A 195 -17.29 -4.92 6.31
N PRO A 196 -18.55 -4.82 5.88
CA PRO A 196 -19.51 -5.91 6.07
C PRO A 196 -19.10 -7.16 5.29
N ASP A 197 -19.31 -8.33 5.90
CA ASP A 197 -19.12 -9.64 5.27
C ASP A 197 -20.15 -9.87 4.15
N ASP A 198 -19.71 -10.19 2.93
CA ASP A 198 -20.55 -10.71 1.84
C ASP A 198 -20.57 -12.25 1.88
N THR A 199 -21.37 -12.76 2.81
CA THR A 199 -21.50 -14.21 3.01
C THR A 199 -22.09 -14.92 1.79
N ALA A 200 -22.96 -14.27 1.01
CA ALA A 200 -23.60 -14.87 -0.15
C ALA A 200 -22.59 -15.14 -1.28
N SER A 201 -21.74 -14.15 -1.60
CA SER A 201 -20.67 -14.33 -2.58
C SER A 201 -19.60 -15.31 -2.08
N PHE A 202 -19.31 -15.31 -0.78
CA PHE A 202 -18.40 -16.27 -0.17
C PHE A 202 -18.90 -17.72 -0.29
N VAL A 203 -20.19 -18.00 -0.06
CA VAL A 203 -20.76 -19.35 -0.21
C VAL A 203 -20.70 -19.81 -1.66
N ARG A 204 -21.03 -18.94 -2.62
CA ARG A 204 -20.92 -19.24 -4.05
C ARG A 204 -19.47 -19.52 -4.47
N LEU A 205 -18.53 -18.70 -4.00
CA LEU A 205 -17.10 -18.93 -4.22
C LEU A 205 -16.67 -20.29 -3.66
N THR A 206 -17.05 -20.59 -2.41
CA THR A 206 -16.75 -21.87 -1.75
C THR A 206 -17.26 -23.05 -2.57
N LEU A 207 -18.49 -22.98 -3.09
CA LEU A 207 -19.06 -24.02 -3.95
C LEU A 207 -18.28 -24.18 -5.27
N ALA A 208 -17.82 -23.10 -5.89
CA ALA A 208 -16.97 -23.19 -7.08
C ALA A 208 -15.61 -23.83 -6.76
N VAL A 209 -15.01 -23.50 -5.61
CA VAL A 209 -13.74 -24.08 -5.15
C VAL A 209 -13.90 -25.59 -4.89
N VAL A 210 -15.06 -26.05 -4.40
CA VAL A 210 -15.36 -27.49 -4.23
C VAL A 210 -15.25 -28.25 -5.54
N PHE A 211 -15.86 -27.79 -6.63
CA PHE A 211 -15.80 -28.49 -7.91
C PHE A 211 -14.36 -28.51 -8.46
N ARG A 212 -13.65 -27.38 -8.40
CA ARG A 212 -12.22 -27.31 -8.74
C ARG A 212 -11.38 -28.26 -7.90
N SER A 213 -11.69 -28.41 -6.61
CA SER A 213 -11.03 -29.32 -5.69
C SER A 213 -11.24 -30.79 -6.06
N ILE A 214 -12.48 -31.19 -6.39
CA ILE A 214 -12.79 -32.55 -6.88
C ILE A 214 -11.97 -32.88 -8.14
N ALA A 215 -11.90 -31.96 -9.10
CA ALA A 215 -11.08 -32.13 -10.31
C ALA A 215 -9.60 -32.31 -9.96
N PHE A 216 -9.06 -31.44 -9.11
CA PHE A 216 -7.66 -31.43 -8.73
C PHE A 216 -7.26 -32.69 -7.95
N ILE A 217 -8.02 -33.07 -6.93
CA ILE A 217 -7.70 -34.22 -6.07
C ILE A 217 -7.93 -35.53 -6.81
N GLY A 218 -8.99 -35.62 -7.62
CA GLY A 218 -9.22 -36.79 -8.47
C GLY A 218 -8.07 -36.99 -9.45
N LEU A 219 -7.62 -35.92 -10.12
CA LEU A 219 -6.47 -36.00 -11.02
C LEU A 219 -5.17 -36.30 -10.27
N SER A 220 -4.83 -35.57 -9.21
CA SER A 220 -3.55 -35.76 -8.51
C SER A 220 -3.40 -37.15 -7.90
N THR A 221 -4.51 -37.74 -7.42
CA THR A 221 -4.52 -39.11 -6.87
C THR A 221 -4.17 -40.16 -7.94
N PHE A 222 -4.69 -40.00 -9.16
CA PHE A 222 -4.66 -41.07 -10.17
C PHE A 222 -3.80 -40.78 -11.41
N ILE A 223 -3.35 -39.54 -11.63
CA ILE A 223 -2.63 -39.14 -12.85
C ILE A 223 -1.32 -39.91 -13.02
N SER A 224 -0.65 -40.24 -11.91
CA SER A 224 0.61 -41.00 -11.96
C SER A 224 0.36 -42.42 -12.50
N LEU A 225 -0.63 -43.12 -11.94
CA LEU A 225 -1.06 -44.45 -12.40
C LEU A 225 -1.60 -44.41 -13.84
N TYR A 226 -2.32 -43.35 -14.18
CA TYR A 226 -2.89 -43.18 -15.51
C TYR A 226 -1.83 -42.93 -16.60
N ALA A 227 -0.84 -42.08 -16.30
CA ALA A 227 0.28 -41.84 -17.19
C ALA A 227 1.16 -43.09 -17.35
N GLN A 228 1.37 -43.86 -16.27
CA GLN A 228 2.05 -45.16 -16.34
C GLN A 228 1.35 -46.10 -17.34
N GLN A 229 0.03 -46.27 -17.25
CA GLN A 229 -0.74 -47.11 -18.18
C GLN A 229 -0.64 -46.64 -19.65
N ARG A 230 -0.45 -45.34 -19.89
CA ARG A 230 -0.39 -44.72 -21.23
C ARG A 230 1.02 -44.64 -21.82
N MET A 231 2.07 -44.76 -21.00
CA MET A 231 3.47 -44.51 -21.35
C MET A 231 4.34 -45.75 -21.06
N ASN A 232 3.91 -46.91 -21.59
CA ASN A 232 4.61 -48.19 -21.51
C ASN A 232 4.92 -48.69 -20.08
N GLY A 233 4.15 -48.27 -19.07
CA GLY A 233 4.25 -48.78 -17.70
C GLY A 233 5.40 -48.21 -16.85
N THR A 234 6.13 -47.20 -17.32
CA THR A 234 7.31 -46.68 -16.58
C THR A 234 6.91 -45.83 -15.38
N SER A 235 7.46 -46.10 -14.18
CA SER A 235 7.15 -45.30 -12.98
C SER A 235 7.53 -43.83 -13.15
N ALA A 236 8.61 -43.56 -13.89
CA ALA A 236 9.07 -42.23 -14.26
C ALA A 236 7.98 -41.43 -15.00
N ALA A 237 7.21 -42.05 -15.90
CA ALA A 237 6.13 -41.35 -16.58
C ALA A 237 5.04 -40.86 -15.60
N GLY A 238 4.71 -41.68 -14.61
CA GLY A 238 3.77 -41.31 -13.55
C GLY A 238 4.28 -40.15 -12.69
N THR A 239 5.56 -40.21 -12.27
CA THR A 239 6.22 -39.15 -11.50
C THR A 239 6.27 -37.84 -12.29
N ILE A 240 6.64 -37.88 -13.58
CA ILE A 240 6.67 -36.69 -14.45
C ILE A 240 5.27 -36.10 -14.59
N ALA A 241 4.24 -36.92 -14.81
CA ALA A 241 2.88 -36.43 -14.95
C ALA A 241 2.39 -35.72 -13.66
N LEU A 242 2.63 -36.31 -12.50
CA LEU A 242 2.27 -35.69 -11.23
C LEU A 242 3.11 -34.43 -10.93
N PHE A 243 4.41 -34.46 -11.25
CA PHE A 243 5.29 -33.30 -11.15
C PHE A 243 4.80 -32.14 -12.02
N VAL A 244 4.49 -32.38 -13.29
CA VAL A 244 3.95 -31.38 -14.21
C VAL A 244 2.59 -30.86 -13.73
N LEU A 245 1.73 -31.75 -13.20
CA LEU A 245 0.45 -31.35 -12.64
C LEU A 245 0.62 -30.38 -11.46
N TYR A 246 1.64 -30.54 -10.61
CA TYR A 246 1.91 -29.63 -9.50
C TYR A 246 2.74 -28.40 -9.87
N LEU A 247 3.63 -28.50 -10.87
CA LEU A 247 4.51 -27.42 -11.30
C LEU A 247 3.74 -26.20 -11.82
N GLY A 248 2.62 -26.41 -12.52
CA GLY A 248 1.76 -25.30 -12.93
C GLY A 248 1.10 -24.58 -11.75
N GLY A 249 1.19 -25.10 -10.52
CA GLY A 249 0.92 -24.36 -9.29
C GLY A 249 1.87 -23.19 -9.07
N VAL A 250 3.17 -23.39 -9.28
CA VAL A 250 4.18 -22.36 -9.10
C VAL A 250 3.98 -21.25 -10.12
N ILE A 251 3.87 -21.65 -11.39
CA ILE A 251 3.72 -20.73 -12.53
C ILE A 251 2.33 -20.08 -12.49
N GLY A 252 1.28 -20.88 -12.32
CA GLY A 252 -0.11 -20.45 -12.33
C GLY A 252 -0.47 -19.46 -11.22
N SER A 253 0.04 -19.64 -10.00
CA SER A 253 -0.21 -18.67 -8.92
C SER A 253 0.34 -17.28 -9.23
N VAL A 254 1.54 -17.20 -9.82
CA VAL A 254 2.19 -15.93 -10.19
C VAL A 254 1.56 -15.32 -11.44
N LEU A 255 1.29 -16.15 -12.46
CA LEU A 255 0.60 -15.72 -13.68
C LEU A 255 -0.82 -15.23 -13.37
N GLY A 256 -1.55 -15.94 -12.51
CA GLY A 256 -2.89 -15.57 -12.07
C GLY A 256 -2.91 -14.23 -11.37
N GLY A 257 -1.98 -13.98 -10.43
CA GLY A 257 -1.85 -12.68 -9.76
C GLY A 257 -1.52 -11.54 -10.73
N SER A 258 -0.64 -11.78 -11.70
CA SER A 258 -0.25 -10.79 -12.72
C SER A 258 -1.37 -10.50 -13.71
N ALA A 259 -2.08 -11.54 -14.16
CA ALA A 259 -3.22 -11.44 -15.06
C ALA A 259 -4.41 -10.75 -14.38
N ALA A 260 -4.66 -11.04 -13.10
CA ALA A 260 -5.74 -10.43 -12.34
C ALA A 260 -5.53 -8.93 -12.13
N ALA A 261 -4.27 -8.45 -12.07
CA ALA A 261 -3.98 -7.02 -12.02
C ALA A 261 -4.46 -6.27 -13.27
N ARG A 262 -4.55 -6.95 -14.43
CA ARG A 262 -4.98 -6.35 -15.71
C ARG A 262 -6.45 -6.60 -16.04
N TRP A 263 -6.97 -7.78 -15.70
CA TRP A 263 -8.31 -8.23 -16.14
C TRP A 263 -9.28 -8.54 -14.99
N GLY A 264 -8.88 -8.38 -13.73
CA GLY A 264 -9.69 -8.72 -12.56
C GLY A 264 -9.68 -10.22 -12.22
N ARG A 265 -9.91 -10.55 -10.95
CA ARG A 265 -9.74 -11.91 -10.41
C ARG A 265 -10.80 -12.89 -10.93
N VAL A 266 -12.05 -12.42 -11.01
CA VAL A 266 -13.20 -13.21 -11.45
C VAL A 266 -13.09 -13.56 -12.94
N ALA A 267 -12.74 -12.60 -13.80
CA ALA A 267 -12.64 -12.82 -15.24
C ALA A 267 -11.50 -13.80 -15.59
N VAL A 268 -10.33 -13.63 -14.98
CA VAL A 268 -9.20 -14.55 -15.16
C VAL A 268 -9.57 -15.97 -14.75
N SER A 269 -10.29 -16.13 -13.63
CA SER A 269 -10.75 -17.42 -13.17
C SER A 269 -11.72 -18.10 -14.15
N ARG A 270 -12.64 -17.34 -14.76
CA ARG A 270 -13.58 -17.85 -15.78
C ARG A 270 -12.83 -18.41 -17.00
N TRP A 271 -11.92 -17.64 -17.58
CA TRP A 271 -11.15 -18.10 -18.73
C TRP A 271 -10.31 -19.34 -18.41
N SER A 272 -9.71 -19.35 -17.22
CA SER A 272 -8.93 -20.48 -16.74
C SER A 272 -9.77 -21.76 -16.72
N TYR A 273 -10.97 -21.71 -16.13
CA TYR A 273 -11.86 -22.88 -16.07
C TYR A 273 -12.34 -23.34 -17.44
N ALA A 274 -12.67 -22.43 -18.35
CA ALA A 274 -13.06 -22.80 -19.71
C ALA A 274 -11.95 -23.58 -20.44
N ILE A 275 -10.70 -23.13 -20.31
CA ILE A 275 -9.53 -23.83 -20.87
C ILE A 275 -9.32 -25.19 -20.18
N THR A 276 -9.53 -25.26 -18.86
CA THR A 276 -9.40 -26.52 -18.11
C THR A 276 -10.33 -27.61 -18.61
N VAL A 277 -11.54 -27.30 -19.07
CA VAL A 277 -12.48 -28.30 -19.64
C VAL A 277 -11.82 -29.04 -20.81
N ILE A 278 -11.25 -28.29 -21.75
CA ILE A 278 -10.57 -28.85 -22.93
C ILE A 278 -9.31 -29.60 -22.48
N ALA A 279 -8.57 -29.04 -21.52
CA ALA A 279 -7.35 -29.64 -21.03
C ALA A 279 -7.57 -31.01 -20.36
N ILE A 280 -8.55 -31.13 -19.45
CA ILE A 280 -8.90 -32.41 -18.80
C ILE A 280 -9.42 -33.41 -19.84
N THR A 281 -10.22 -32.96 -20.81
CA THR A 281 -10.67 -33.82 -21.92
C THR A 281 -9.46 -34.41 -22.66
N GLY A 282 -8.46 -33.58 -22.95
CA GLY A 282 -7.22 -34.02 -23.57
C GLY A 282 -6.43 -35.00 -22.70
N VAL A 283 -6.34 -34.78 -21.38
CA VAL A 283 -5.72 -35.74 -20.45
C VAL A 283 -6.36 -37.11 -20.58
N VAL A 284 -7.71 -37.18 -20.58
CA VAL A 284 -8.44 -38.46 -20.61
C VAL A 284 -8.35 -39.16 -21.98
N TRP A 285 -8.45 -38.41 -23.07
CA TRP A 285 -8.69 -39.03 -24.38
C TRP A 285 -7.46 -39.06 -25.29
N VAL A 286 -6.46 -38.19 -25.10
CA VAL A 286 -5.29 -38.15 -25.97
C VAL A 286 -4.28 -39.23 -25.57
N PRO A 287 -3.86 -40.09 -26.52
CA PRO A 287 -2.88 -41.14 -26.24
C PRO A 287 -1.43 -40.64 -26.32
N GLY A 288 -0.52 -41.41 -25.72
CA GLY A 288 0.92 -41.22 -25.86
C GLY A 288 1.48 -39.96 -25.17
N PRO A 289 2.68 -39.51 -25.56
CA PRO A 289 3.41 -38.43 -24.88
C PRO A 289 2.67 -37.09 -24.85
N ALA A 290 1.73 -36.87 -25.76
CA ALA A 290 0.92 -35.65 -25.80
C ALA A 290 0.09 -35.43 -24.51
N ILE A 291 -0.13 -36.49 -23.70
CA ILE A 291 -0.76 -36.36 -22.39
C ILE A 291 -0.07 -35.30 -21.50
N TYR A 292 1.26 -35.17 -21.56
CA TYR A 292 1.99 -34.20 -20.73
C TYR A 292 1.65 -32.74 -21.07
N LEU A 293 1.37 -32.43 -22.33
CA LEU A 293 0.90 -31.11 -22.74
C LEU A 293 -0.45 -30.81 -22.08
N PHE A 294 -1.38 -31.76 -22.15
CA PHE A 294 -2.70 -31.61 -21.54
C PHE A 294 -2.66 -31.59 -20.02
N VAL A 295 -1.73 -32.33 -19.40
CA VAL A 295 -1.48 -32.25 -17.95
C VAL A 295 -0.93 -30.86 -17.59
N ALA A 296 -0.01 -30.29 -18.36
CA ALA A 296 0.50 -28.95 -18.14
C ALA A 296 -0.58 -27.87 -18.30
N LEU A 297 -1.43 -27.98 -19.32
CA LEU A 297 -2.57 -27.07 -19.53
C LEU A 297 -3.62 -27.22 -18.42
N THR A 298 -3.88 -28.44 -17.98
CA THR A 298 -4.79 -28.73 -16.86
C THR A 298 -4.24 -28.13 -15.57
N SER A 299 -2.94 -28.29 -15.34
CA SER A 299 -2.23 -27.70 -14.19
C SER A 299 -2.38 -26.19 -14.18
N ALA A 300 -2.00 -25.50 -15.27
CA ALA A 300 -2.12 -24.06 -15.37
C ALA A 300 -3.58 -23.60 -15.17
N GLY A 301 -4.54 -24.26 -15.82
CA GLY A 301 -5.95 -23.91 -15.74
C GLY A 301 -6.57 -24.12 -14.34
N LEU A 302 -6.14 -25.16 -13.62
CA LEU A 302 -6.56 -25.36 -12.23
C LEU A 302 -5.82 -24.41 -11.28
N TYR A 303 -4.56 -24.06 -11.49
CA TYR A 303 -3.79 -23.29 -10.51
C TYR A 303 -3.83 -21.77 -10.67
N VAL A 304 -4.07 -21.24 -11.87
CA VAL A 304 -4.26 -19.79 -12.07
C VAL A 304 -5.33 -19.18 -11.15
N PRO A 305 -6.49 -19.83 -10.93
CA PRO A 305 -7.50 -19.33 -10.00
C PRO A 305 -7.17 -19.52 -8.50
N PHE A 306 -6.13 -20.29 -8.15
CA PHE A 306 -5.90 -20.76 -6.78
C PHE A 306 -5.68 -19.59 -5.79
N SER A 307 -4.66 -18.76 -6.05
CA SER A 307 -4.37 -17.58 -5.21
C SER A 307 -5.49 -16.53 -5.29
N LEU A 308 -6.18 -16.45 -6.44
CA LEU A 308 -7.30 -15.53 -6.67
C LEU A 308 -8.51 -15.89 -5.81
N GLN A 309 -8.80 -17.18 -5.66
CA GLN A 309 -9.91 -17.68 -4.83
C GLN A 309 -9.67 -17.47 -3.34
N VAL A 310 -8.44 -17.71 -2.88
CA VAL A 310 -8.07 -17.44 -1.48
C VAL A 310 -8.26 -15.96 -1.17
N THR A 311 -7.77 -15.08 -2.05
CA THR A 311 -7.88 -13.63 -1.83
C THR A 311 -9.32 -13.11 -1.97
N LEU A 312 -10.10 -13.60 -2.94
CA LEU A 312 -11.54 -13.32 -3.05
C LEU A 312 -12.29 -13.76 -1.79
N GLY A 313 -11.97 -14.94 -1.25
CA GLY A 313 -12.60 -15.44 -0.03
C GLY A 313 -12.32 -14.55 1.19
N GLN A 314 -11.07 -14.11 1.34
CA GLN A 314 -10.67 -13.19 2.41
C GLN A 314 -11.32 -11.80 2.26
N ASP A 315 -11.53 -11.33 1.03
CA ASP A 315 -12.13 -10.03 0.77
C ASP A 315 -13.67 -10.07 0.86
N TYR A 316 -14.31 -11.23 0.65
CA TYR A 316 -15.74 -11.41 0.94
C TYR A 316 -16.04 -11.52 2.44
N LEU A 317 -15.12 -12.08 3.25
CA LEU A 317 -15.27 -12.16 4.70
C LEU A 317 -14.12 -11.42 5.42
N PRO A 318 -14.01 -10.08 5.27
CA PRO A 318 -12.88 -9.33 5.79
C PRO A 318 -12.81 -9.38 7.32
N THR A 319 -13.93 -9.65 8.02
CA THR A 319 -13.95 -9.76 9.51
C THR A 319 -13.36 -11.07 10.01
N LYS A 320 -13.26 -12.09 9.15
CA LYS A 320 -12.95 -13.49 9.51
C LYS A 320 -11.93 -14.09 8.53
N VAL A 321 -10.81 -13.41 8.34
CA VAL A 321 -9.78 -13.78 7.34
C VAL A 321 -9.23 -15.21 7.56
N GLY A 322 -9.01 -15.62 8.80
CA GLY A 322 -8.57 -16.97 9.16
C GLY A 322 -9.63 -18.03 8.85
N THR A 323 -10.89 -17.77 9.21
CA THR A 323 -12.03 -18.63 8.88
C THR A 323 -12.24 -18.74 7.36
N ALA A 324 -12.19 -17.62 6.63
CA ALA A 324 -12.30 -17.57 5.18
C ALA A 324 -11.21 -18.40 4.51
N SER A 325 -9.97 -18.28 4.99
CA SER A 325 -8.83 -19.07 4.53
C SER A 325 -9.00 -20.55 4.87
N GLY A 326 -9.43 -20.89 6.10
CA GLY A 326 -9.64 -22.27 6.53
C GLY A 326 -10.77 -22.99 5.79
N ILE A 327 -11.83 -22.30 5.40
CA ILE A 327 -12.90 -22.86 4.56
C ILE A 327 -12.41 -23.04 3.12
N THR A 328 -11.79 -22.01 2.54
CA THR A 328 -11.38 -22.04 1.12
C THR A 328 -10.20 -22.97 0.85
N LEU A 329 -9.30 -23.18 1.81
CA LEU A 329 -8.14 -24.09 1.70
C LEU A 329 -8.38 -25.47 2.32
N GLY A 330 -9.32 -25.60 3.26
CA GLY A 330 -9.53 -26.81 4.04
C GLY A 330 -10.78 -27.57 3.64
N LEU A 331 -11.94 -27.02 4.01
CA LEU A 331 -13.23 -27.67 3.79
C LEU A 331 -13.44 -28.09 2.32
N THR A 332 -13.05 -27.22 1.38
CA THR A 332 -13.17 -27.47 -0.06
C THR A 332 -12.23 -28.60 -0.54
N VAL A 333 -11.00 -28.67 -0.03
CA VAL A 333 -10.04 -29.76 -0.28
C VAL A 333 -10.62 -31.09 0.20
N SER A 334 -11.26 -31.10 1.36
CA SER A 334 -11.83 -32.31 1.94
C SER A 334 -13.00 -32.88 1.16
N ILE A 335 -13.86 -32.03 0.60
CA ILE A 335 -14.94 -32.48 -0.29
C ILE A 335 -14.35 -33.12 -1.56
N GLY A 336 -13.25 -32.60 -2.10
CA GLY A 336 -12.53 -33.27 -3.18
C GLY A 336 -11.90 -34.61 -2.75
N GLY A 337 -11.41 -34.71 -1.52
CA GLY A 337 -10.95 -35.96 -0.92
C GLY A 337 -12.04 -37.03 -0.79
N LEU A 338 -13.27 -36.65 -0.43
CA LEU A 338 -14.44 -37.55 -0.38
C LEU A 338 -14.80 -38.15 -1.75
N ALA A 339 -14.56 -37.40 -2.83
CA ALA A 339 -14.77 -37.92 -4.18
C ALA A 339 -13.71 -38.96 -4.58
N SER A 340 -12.52 -38.95 -3.97
CA SER A 340 -11.37 -39.77 -4.41
C SER A 340 -11.62 -41.28 -4.31
N PRO A 341 -12.12 -41.85 -3.18
CA PRO A 341 -12.50 -43.26 -3.11
C PRO A 341 -13.62 -43.67 -4.06
N VAL A 342 -14.56 -42.75 -4.35
CA VAL A 342 -15.64 -43.02 -5.32
C VAL A 342 -15.06 -43.14 -6.72
N ILE A 343 -14.15 -42.24 -7.11
CA ILE A 343 -13.40 -42.31 -8.37
C ILE A 343 -12.59 -43.61 -8.41
N GLY A 344 -11.91 -43.97 -7.32
CA GLY A 344 -11.17 -45.21 -7.18
C GLY A 344 -12.04 -46.46 -7.35
N ALA A 345 -13.22 -46.49 -6.74
CA ALA A 345 -14.16 -47.62 -6.88
C ALA A 345 -14.68 -47.79 -8.30
N VAL A 346 -14.94 -46.67 -9.00
CA VAL A 346 -15.28 -46.69 -10.43
C VAL A 346 -14.09 -47.22 -11.24
N ALA A 347 -12.87 -46.81 -10.91
CA ALA A 347 -11.66 -47.29 -11.60
C ALA A 347 -11.44 -48.80 -11.39
N ASP A 348 -11.65 -49.29 -10.16
CA ASP A 348 -11.57 -50.71 -9.81
C ASP A 348 -12.61 -51.54 -10.58
N ALA A 349 -13.84 -51.04 -10.71
CA ALA A 349 -14.93 -51.72 -11.40
C ALA A 349 -14.86 -51.61 -12.93
N THR A 350 -14.15 -50.62 -13.46
CA THR A 350 -14.13 -50.32 -14.91
C THR A 350 -12.72 -50.03 -15.43
N SER A 351 -12.30 -48.76 -15.43
CA SER A 351 -10.98 -48.31 -15.82
C SER A 351 -10.71 -46.90 -15.30
N LEU A 352 -9.43 -46.53 -15.19
CA LEU A 352 -9.04 -45.14 -14.87
C LEU A 352 -9.56 -44.12 -15.90
N ARG A 353 -9.70 -44.49 -17.18
CA ARG A 353 -10.27 -43.59 -18.20
C ARG A 353 -11.72 -43.24 -17.87
N THR A 354 -12.53 -44.26 -17.56
CA THR A 354 -13.94 -44.09 -17.18
C THR A 354 -14.06 -43.28 -15.89
N ALA A 355 -13.23 -43.59 -14.89
CA ALA A 355 -13.23 -42.91 -13.60
C ALA A 355 -12.85 -41.42 -13.68
N LEU A 356 -11.93 -41.04 -14.57
CA LEU A 356 -11.48 -39.65 -14.74
C LEU A 356 -12.39 -38.81 -15.66
N THR A 357 -13.24 -39.44 -16.48
CA THR A 357 -14.11 -38.73 -17.43
C THR A 357 -15.07 -37.73 -16.75
N PRO A 358 -15.74 -38.06 -15.62
CA PRO A 358 -16.59 -37.10 -14.90
C PRO A 358 -15.86 -35.83 -14.43
N LEU A 359 -14.53 -35.86 -14.27
CA LEU A 359 -13.76 -34.68 -13.84
C LEU A 359 -13.78 -33.55 -14.89
N ILE A 360 -14.13 -33.84 -16.15
CA ILE A 360 -14.32 -32.83 -17.20
C ILE A 360 -15.47 -31.85 -16.84
N LEU A 361 -16.50 -32.34 -16.17
CA LEU A 361 -17.67 -31.53 -15.78
C LEU A 361 -17.35 -30.55 -14.66
N MET A 362 -16.39 -30.86 -13.79
CA MET A 362 -16.06 -30.05 -12.61
C MET A 362 -15.64 -28.61 -12.92
N PRO A 363 -14.71 -28.33 -13.87
CA PRO A 363 -14.42 -26.95 -14.27
C PRO A 363 -15.60 -26.27 -14.98
N VAL A 364 -16.52 -27.00 -15.63
CA VAL A 364 -17.75 -26.41 -16.19
C VAL A 364 -18.63 -25.86 -15.07
N LEU A 365 -18.84 -26.63 -14.00
CA LEU A 365 -19.62 -26.19 -12.84
C LEU A 365 -18.97 -25.01 -12.13
N SER A 366 -17.64 -25.04 -11.98
CA SER A 366 -16.88 -23.91 -11.43
C SER A 366 -17.04 -22.66 -12.28
N TRP A 367 -16.93 -22.80 -13.61
CA TRP A 367 -17.12 -21.71 -14.57
C TRP A 367 -18.51 -21.10 -14.47
N LEU A 368 -19.57 -21.91 -14.46
CA LEU A 368 -20.96 -21.46 -14.33
C LEU A 368 -21.19 -20.65 -13.06
N ILE A 369 -20.67 -21.09 -11.92
CA ILE A 369 -20.81 -20.35 -10.65
C ILE A 369 -20.03 -19.05 -10.69
N PHE A 370 -18.81 -19.05 -11.26
CA PHE A 370 -18.02 -17.84 -11.42
C PHE A 370 -18.71 -16.78 -12.29
N GLN A 371 -19.68 -17.13 -13.14
CA GLN A 371 -20.51 -16.16 -13.85
C GLN A 371 -21.37 -15.30 -12.91
N THR A 372 -21.70 -15.82 -11.72
CA THR A 372 -22.54 -15.15 -10.72
C THR A 372 -21.75 -14.30 -9.72
N LEU A 373 -20.43 -14.50 -9.64
CA LEU A 373 -19.54 -13.78 -8.73
C LEU A 373 -19.15 -12.41 -9.29
N ARG A 374 -18.94 -11.46 -8.38
CA ARG A 374 -18.42 -10.11 -8.67
C ARG A 374 -17.12 -9.91 -7.91
N ASP A 375 -16.15 -9.26 -8.53
CA ASP A 375 -14.94 -8.85 -7.81
C ASP A 375 -15.39 -7.78 -6.79
N PRO A 376 -15.29 -8.02 -5.47
CA PRO A 376 -15.58 -6.99 -4.49
C PRO A 376 -14.62 -5.83 -4.77
N GLU A 377 -15.13 -4.58 -4.87
CA GLU A 377 -14.37 -3.42 -5.31
C GLU A 377 -12.96 -3.44 -4.71
N ALA A 378 -11.97 -3.73 -5.56
CA ALA A 378 -10.59 -3.60 -5.14
C ALA A 378 -10.38 -2.14 -4.74
N PRO A 379 -9.74 -1.83 -3.60
CA PRO A 379 -9.13 -0.52 -3.47
C PRO A 379 -8.23 -0.36 -4.70
N PRO A 380 -8.40 0.71 -5.50
CA PRO A 380 -7.88 0.72 -6.86
C PRO A 380 -6.36 0.57 -6.87
N ALA A 381 -5.90 -0.54 -7.48
CA ALA A 381 -4.53 -0.71 -7.88
C ALA A 381 -4.28 0.18 -9.11
N PHE A 382 -3.42 1.19 -8.96
CA PHE A 382 -3.00 2.05 -10.07
C PHE A 382 -2.35 1.21 -11.17
N THR A 383 -3.12 0.92 -12.22
CA THR A 383 -2.64 0.48 -13.53
C THR A 383 -3.35 1.27 -14.61
N SER A 384 -2.55 2.13 -15.24
CA SER A 384 -2.63 2.62 -16.62
C SER A 384 -3.93 2.36 -17.40
N ALA A 385 -4.86 3.31 -17.36
CA ALA A 385 -5.80 3.48 -18.46
C ALA A 385 -5.11 4.23 -19.60
N ARG A 386 -4.65 3.48 -20.62
CA ARG A 386 -4.55 4.00 -21.99
C ARG A 386 -5.98 4.30 -22.45
N SER A 387 -6.30 5.53 -22.81
CA SER A 387 -7.53 5.83 -23.55
C SER A 387 -7.25 5.68 -25.05
N ALA A 388 -7.75 4.59 -25.62
CA ALA A 388 -8.10 4.54 -27.04
C ALA A 388 -9.48 5.20 -27.19
N CYS A 389 -9.59 6.07 -28.18
CA CYS A 389 -10.80 6.78 -28.59
C CYS A 389 -11.89 5.80 -29.07
N PRO A 390 -13.17 6.05 -28.78
CA PRO A 390 -14.27 5.64 -29.64
C PRO A 390 -14.99 6.87 -30.20
N ASP A 391 -15.00 6.97 -31.53
CA ASP A 391 -15.87 7.86 -32.30
C ASP A 391 -17.35 7.47 -32.09
N GLY A 392 -18.23 8.45 -31.79
CA GLY A 392 -19.70 8.29 -31.86
C GLY A 392 -20.50 8.92 -30.70
N PRO A 393 -21.72 9.44 -30.95
CA PRO A 393 -22.19 10.68 -30.35
C PRO A 393 -22.79 10.56 -28.93
N ALA A 394 -22.66 11.68 -28.23
CA ALA A 394 -23.18 12.06 -26.93
C ALA A 394 -24.44 11.29 -26.45
N ARG A 395 -24.30 10.61 -25.29
CA ARG A 395 -25.44 10.33 -24.40
C ARG A 395 -25.41 11.31 -23.23
N VAL A 396 -26.52 12.02 -23.11
CA VAL A 396 -26.85 13.09 -22.16
C VAL A 396 -26.77 12.56 -20.73
N TRP A 397 -25.89 13.17 -19.93
CA TRP A 397 -25.87 13.01 -18.47
C TRP A 397 -26.89 13.96 -17.85
N SER A 398 -27.60 13.50 -16.81
CA SER A 398 -28.66 14.25 -16.12
C SER A 398 -28.15 15.54 -15.45
N ASP A 399 -28.94 16.61 -15.60
CA ASP A 399 -28.76 18.02 -15.19
C ASP A 399 -28.39 18.34 -13.71
N ARG A 400 -28.15 17.33 -12.86
CA ARG A 400 -27.66 17.51 -11.49
C ARG A 400 -26.13 17.42 -11.37
N ALA A 401 -25.46 16.63 -12.21
CA ALA A 401 -24.00 16.45 -12.13
C ALA A 401 -23.21 17.61 -12.78
N VAL A 402 -23.80 18.29 -13.76
CA VAL A 402 -23.14 19.38 -14.52
C VAL A 402 -23.07 20.69 -13.73
N ARG A 403 -23.93 20.91 -12.72
CA ARG A 403 -23.92 22.15 -11.92
C ARG A 403 -22.83 22.20 -10.84
N ALA A 404 -22.20 21.08 -10.50
CA ALA A 404 -21.15 21.03 -9.49
C ALA A 404 -19.73 21.26 -10.03
N PHE A 405 -19.54 21.21 -11.36
CA PHE A 405 -18.21 21.28 -11.99
C PHE A 405 -17.89 22.60 -12.71
N SER A 406 -18.82 23.56 -12.74
CA SER A 406 -18.55 24.92 -13.19
C SER A 406 -18.82 25.90 -12.04
N GLY A 407 -17.76 26.37 -11.40
CA GLY A 407 -17.82 27.39 -10.34
C GLY A 407 -18.23 28.78 -10.86
N GLN A 408 -19.43 28.92 -11.42
CA GLN A 408 -20.06 30.22 -11.64
C GLN A 408 -20.95 30.56 -10.46
N ARG A 409 -20.53 31.56 -9.67
CA ARG A 409 -21.45 32.31 -8.80
C ARG A 409 -22.41 33.13 -9.68
N PRO A 410 -23.70 33.24 -9.35
CA PRO A 410 -24.65 34.00 -10.15
C PRO A 410 -24.42 35.50 -9.96
N GLY A 411 -24.12 36.21 -11.06
CA GLY A 411 -24.18 37.67 -11.13
C GLY A 411 -22.86 38.38 -11.43
N LEU A 412 -22.32 38.22 -12.64
CA LEU A 412 -21.62 39.30 -13.35
C LEU A 412 -21.50 38.90 -14.84
N SER A 413 -22.24 39.56 -15.72
CA SER A 413 -22.15 39.32 -17.17
C SER A 413 -20.94 40.07 -17.74
N ILE A 414 -19.93 39.35 -18.23
CA ILE A 414 -18.94 39.91 -19.15
C ILE A 414 -19.14 39.23 -20.51
N ARG A 415 -19.40 40.06 -21.53
CA ARG A 415 -19.68 39.68 -22.92
C ARG A 415 -18.56 38.81 -23.51
N GLY A 416 -18.99 37.86 -24.33
CA GLY A 416 -18.17 36.77 -24.84
C GLY A 416 -16.98 37.17 -25.70
N VAL A 417 -15.94 36.34 -25.62
CA VAL A 417 -14.91 36.22 -26.65
C VAL A 417 -15.02 34.81 -27.24
N ASN A 418 -15.32 34.80 -28.53
CA ASN A 418 -15.47 33.64 -29.39
C ASN A 418 -14.09 33.01 -29.61
N VAL A 419 -13.90 31.70 -29.34
CA VAL A 419 -12.66 31.00 -29.70
C VAL A 419 -12.97 29.93 -30.73
N GLY A 420 -13.00 30.36 -31.99
CA GLY A 420 -12.84 29.48 -33.15
C GLY A 420 -11.39 29.00 -33.28
N GLY A 421 -11.22 27.85 -33.94
CA GLY A 421 -9.94 27.20 -34.16
C GLY A 421 -8.88 28.13 -34.77
N GLY A 422 -7.81 28.34 -34.01
CA GLY A 422 -6.61 29.04 -34.44
C GLY A 422 -5.41 28.44 -33.71
N ARG A 423 -4.31 28.23 -34.45
CA ARG A 423 -2.99 27.83 -33.92
C ARG A 423 -2.73 28.55 -32.59
N ARG A 424 -2.52 27.79 -31.50
CA ARG A 424 -2.11 28.35 -30.21
C ARG A 424 -0.85 29.19 -30.43
N ARG A 425 -0.96 30.51 -30.28
CA ARG A 425 0.19 31.40 -30.10
C ARG A 425 1.00 30.86 -28.92
N ALA A 426 2.32 30.74 -29.08
CA ALA A 426 3.23 30.55 -27.96
C ALA A 426 2.97 31.70 -26.98
N VAL A 427 2.49 31.37 -25.78
CA VAL A 427 2.42 32.33 -24.69
C VAL A 427 3.87 32.53 -24.26
N ASP A 428 4.36 33.77 -24.29
CA ASP A 428 5.67 34.14 -23.74
C ASP A 428 5.64 33.89 -22.22
N THR A 429 5.92 32.66 -21.81
CA THR A 429 5.92 32.25 -20.40
C THR A 429 7.32 32.41 -19.84
N GLN A 430 7.48 33.32 -18.87
CA GLN A 430 8.74 33.55 -18.17
C GLN A 430 9.28 32.25 -17.52
N PRO A 431 10.61 32.01 -17.53
CA PRO A 431 11.22 30.89 -16.83
C PRO A 431 11.03 30.98 -15.32
N MET A 432 10.79 29.83 -14.70
CA MET A 432 10.58 29.70 -13.26
C MET A 432 11.65 28.85 -12.60
N GLY A 433 12.14 29.33 -11.47
CA GLY A 433 13.18 28.67 -10.70
C GLY A 433 12.59 27.77 -9.62
N VAL A 434 13.14 26.57 -9.43
CA VAL A 434 12.77 25.68 -8.34
C VAL A 434 14.02 25.28 -7.56
N VAL A 435 14.07 25.67 -6.29
CA VAL A 435 15.14 25.34 -5.35
C VAL A 435 14.74 24.10 -4.55
N GLY A 436 15.51 23.02 -4.72
CA GLY A 436 15.34 21.76 -4.01
C GLY A 436 15.44 20.54 -4.92
N SER A 437 15.73 19.38 -4.34
CA SER A 437 15.83 18.09 -5.06
C SER A 437 14.85 17.01 -4.60
N GLY A 438 14.04 17.32 -3.58
CA GLY A 438 13.08 16.41 -2.97
C GLY A 438 11.78 16.25 -3.76
N ASN A 439 10.84 15.49 -3.18
CA ASN A 439 9.58 15.14 -3.84
C ASN A 439 8.76 16.37 -4.26
N ILE A 440 8.64 17.37 -3.38
CA ILE A 440 7.87 18.60 -3.66
C ILE A 440 8.53 19.43 -4.75
N ALA A 441 9.86 19.58 -4.74
CA ALA A 441 10.57 20.31 -5.79
C ALA A 441 10.35 19.71 -7.18
N ARG A 442 10.39 18.37 -7.30
CA ARG A 442 10.13 17.68 -8.58
C ARG A 442 8.68 17.81 -9.02
N ALA A 443 7.73 17.68 -8.09
CA ALA A 443 6.31 17.86 -8.39
C ALA A 443 5.98 19.30 -8.80
N LEU A 444 6.59 20.28 -8.12
CA LEU A 444 6.46 21.69 -8.46
C LEU A 444 7.03 21.98 -9.84
N ALA A 445 8.25 21.50 -10.13
CA ALA A 445 8.85 21.63 -11.45
C ALA A 445 7.94 21.07 -12.57
N ALA A 446 7.40 19.87 -12.38
CA ALA A 446 6.46 19.29 -13.35
C ALA A 446 5.15 20.09 -13.47
N HIS A 447 4.61 20.60 -12.35
CA HIS A 447 3.41 21.44 -12.35
C HIS A 447 3.61 22.75 -13.11
N LEU A 448 4.72 23.44 -12.87
CA LEU A 448 5.07 24.69 -13.56
C LEU A 448 5.24 24.46 -15.06
N ALA A 449 5.94 23.39 -15.45
CA ALA A 449 6.07 22.99 -16.85
C ALA A 449 4.72 22.62 -17.49
N SER A 450 3.79 22.01 -16.74
CA SER A 450 2.44 21.72 -17.23
C SER A 450 1.60 22.99 -17.47
N CYS A 451 1.91 24.07 -16.75
CA CYS A 451 1.33 25.39 -16.97
C CYS A 451 1.98 26.15 -18.14
N GLY A 452 2.99 25.53 -18.79
CA GLY A 452 3.68 26.08 -19.96
C GLY A 452 4.99 26.80 -19.65
N HIS A 453 5.41 26.89 -18.38
CA HIS A 453 6.64 27.61 -18.02
C HIS A 453 7.90 26.79 -18.32
N GLU A 454 8.96 27.47 -18.75
CA GLU A 454 10.31 26.91 -18.67
C GLU A 454 10.73 26.76 -17.22
N VAL A 455 11.43 25.67 -16.88
CA VAL A 455 11.77 25.35 -15.49
C VAL A 455 13.26 25.14 -15.32
N VAL A 456 13.87 25.91 -14.41
CA VAL A 456 15.25 25.76 -13.99
C VAL A 456 15.28 25.22 -12.55
N MET A 457 15.85 24.04 -12.35
CA MET A 457 15.97 23.42 -11.04
C MET A 457 17.38 23.64 -10.48
N TYR A 458 17.45 24.11 -9.23
CA TYR A 458 18.68 24.26 -8.47
C TYR A 458 18.72 23.26 -7.30
N GLY A 459 19.85 22.58 -7.14
CA GLY A 459 20.11 21.74 -5.97
C GLY A 459 21.57 21.80 -5.53
N ARG A 460 21.81 21.95 -4.22
CA ARG A 460 23.16 21.87 -3.60
C ARG A 460 23.90 20.58 -3.95
N SER A 461 23.13 19.51 -4.16
CA SER A 461 23.57 18.18 -4.57
C SER A 461 22.96 17.86 -5.94
N PRO A 462 23.51 18.40 -7.04
CA PRO A 462 22.97 18.18 -8.39
C PRO A 462 22.95 16.69 -8.78
N GLU A 463 23.82 15.87 -8.19
CA GLU A 463 23.82 14.41 -8.33
C GLU A 463 22.50 13.76 -7.91
N LYS A 464 21.79 14.35 -6.93
CA LYS A 464 20.44 13.87 -6.55
C LYS A 464 19.42 14.12 -7.65
N LEU A 465 19.68 15.04 -8.58
CA LEU A 465 18.86 15.35 -9.74
C LEU A 465 19.42 14.76 -11.04
N ALA A 466 20.45 13.90 -10.99
CA ALA A 466 21.11 13.33 -12.17
C ALA A 466 20.10 12.69 -13.15
N GLY A 467 19.16 11.89 -12.66
CA GLY A 467 18.13 11.29 -13.53
C GLY A 467 17.21 12.32 -14.19
N VAL A 468 16.94 13.47 -13.55
CA VAL A 468 16.16 14.56 -14.17
C VAL A 468 17.00 15.31 -15.19
N ALA A 469 18.29 15.51 -14.91
CA ALA A 469 19.21 16.18 -15.81
C ALA A 469 19.47 15.35 -17.08
N GLU A 470 19.59 14.03 -16.95
CA GLU A 470 19.78 13.10 -18.07
C GLU A 470 18.53 12.98 -18.94
N GLU A 471 17.34 12.88 -18.33
CA GLU A 471 16.08 12.77 -19.07
C GLU A 471 15.61 14.12 -19.65
N GLY A 472 16.05 15.24 -19.08
CA GLY A 472 15.57 16.58 -19.42
C GLY A 472 14.08 16.79 -19.11
N ALA A 473 13.49 15.92 -18.29
CA ALA A 473 12.07 15.91 -17.99
C ALA A 473 11.76 15.18 -16.68
N ILE A 474 10.54 15.39 -16.17
CA ILE A 474 9.98 14.70 -15.02
C ILE A 474 8.71 13.96 -15.45
N ARG A 475 8.73 12.64 -15.26
CA ARG A 475 7.54 11.79 -15.40
C ARG A 475 6.66 11.93 -14.17
N THR A 476 5.35 12.11 -14.36
CA THR A 476 4.36 12.28 -13.29
C THR A 476 3.17 11.35 -13.44
N THR A 477 2.53 11.04 -12.31
CA THR A 477 1.26 10.31 -12.21
C THR A 477 0.41 10.87 -11.06
N GLY A 478 -0.87 10.48 -11.00
CA GLY A 478 -1.83 11.01 -10.02
C GLY A 478 -2.67 12.14 -10.62
N MET A 479 -2.75 13.29 -9.94
CA MET A 479 -3.54 14.44 -10.41
C MET A 479 -2.97 15.03 -11.71
N LEU A 480 -1.65 15.03 -11.85
CA LEU A 480 -0.96 15.44 -13.07
C LEU A 480 -0.30 14.19 -13.65
N GLN A 481 -0.69 13.83 -14.88
CA GLN A 481 -0.18 12.66 -15.58
C GLN A 481 0.47 13.08 -16.88
N GLY A 482 1.74 12.69 -17.06
CA GLY A 482 2.51 13.03 -18.25
C GLY A 482 4.00 13.17 -17.97
N THR A 483 4.75 13.49 -19.01
CA THR A 483 6.18 13.81 -18.92
C THR A 483 6.34 15.29 -19.20
N PHE A 484 6.95 16.01 -18.27
CA PHE A 484 7.04 17.46 -18.30
C PHE A 484 8.50 17.91 -18.39
N PRO A 485 8.85 18.78 -19.35
CA PRO A 485 10.23 19.16 -19.58
C PRO A 485 10.81 19.96 -18.40
N VAL A 486 12.10 19.76 -18.14
CA VAL A 486 12.92 20.59 -17.25
C VAL A 486 14.03 21.19 -18.09
N THR A 487 14.00 22.51 -18.24
CA THR A 487 14.90 23.26 -19.13
C THR A 487 16.35 23.13 -18.68
N GLU A 488 16.60 23.15 -17.38
CA GLU A 488 17.94 23.06 -16.83
C GLU A 488 17.94 22.52 -15.39
N VAL A 489 18.96 21.72 -15.07
CA VAL A 489 19.31 21.32 -13.70
C VAL A 489 20.71 21.85 -13.41
N THR A 490 20.87 22.67 -12.37
CA THR A 490 22.14 23.34 -12.06
C THR A 490 22.52 23.21 -10.58
N GLY A 491 23.83 23.11 -10.33
CA GLY A 491 24.42 23.26 -9.00
C GLY A 491 24.92 24.69 -8.72
N ASP A 492 24.84 25.59 -9.71
CA ASP A 492 25.21 27.00 -9.60
C ASP A 492 23.96 27.87 -9.42
N PRO A 493 23.80 28.56 -8.27
CA PRO A 493 22.65 29.42 -8.03
C PRO A 493 22.60 30.66 -8.96
N ARG A 494 23.73 31.07 -9.58
CA ARG A 494 23.74 32.20 -10.54
C ARG A 494 22.90 31.90 -11.77
N ARG A 495 22.98 30.68 -12.29
CA ARG A 495 22.19 30.25 -13.45
C ARG A 495 20.69 30.30 -13.19
N LEU A 496 20.28 29.97 -11.97
CA LEU A 496 18.89 30.09 -11.53
C LEU A 496 18.45 31.56 -11.51
N THR A 497 19.22 32.43 -10.84
CA THR A 497 18.83 33.83 -10.66
C THR A 497 18.98 34.66 -11.94
N GLU A 498 19.85 34.30 -12.88
CA GLU A 498 19.99 34.99 -14.17
C GLU A 498 18.77 34.79 -15.10
N ARG A 499 18.13 33.62 -15.01
CA ARG A 499 17.03 33.23 -15.91
C ARG A 499 15.64 33.45 -15.33
N CYS A 500 15.45 33.31 -14.03
CA CYS A 500 14.12 33.22 -13.44
C CYS A 500 13.77 34.47 -12.64
N GLN A 501 12.67 35.16 -12.96
CA GLN A 501 12.17 36.25 -12.11
C GLN A 501 11.45 35.72 -10.86
N MET A 502 10.78 34.57 -10.98
CA MET A 502 10.09 33.88 -9.90
C MET A 502 10.87 32.63 -9.49
N ILE A 503 11.25 32.55 -8.21
CA ILE A 503 12.01 31.44 -7.63
C ILE A 503 11.19 30.82 -6.51
N PHE A 504 10.90 29.53 -6.62
CA PHE A 504 10.21 28.77 -5.59
C PHE A 504 11.19 27.99 -4.73
N VAL A 505 11.08 28.13 -3.41
CA VAL A 505 11.86 27.35 -2.45
C VAL A 505 11.03 26.17 -1.95
N ALA A 506 11.33 24.97 -2.45
CA ALA A 506 10.57 23.75 -2.21
C ALA A 506 11.41 22.72 -1.42
N THR A 507 11.82 23.10 -0.21
CA THR A 507 12.59 22.27 0.73
C THR A 507 12.07 22.44 2.17
N VAL A 508 12.66 21.74 3.12
CA VAL A 508 12.38 21.86 4.57
C VAL A 508 12.83 23.22 5.13
N THR A 509 12.13 23.74 6.13
CA THR A 509 12.41 25.09 6.69
C THR A 509 13.77 25.19 7.37
N THR A 510 14.33 24.07 7.87
CA THR A 510 15.69 24.03 8.44
C THR A 510 16.79 24.38 7.43
N ALA A 511 16.50 24.28 6.12
CA ALA A 511 17.43 24.66 5.06
C ALA A 511 17.26 26.11 4.58
N TYR A 512 16.29 26.87 5.10
CA TYR A 512 15.95 28.19 4.57
C TYR A 512 17.04 29.22 4.80
N SER A 513 17.68 29.21 5.97
CA SER A 513 18.78 30.12 6.29
C SER A 513 19.98 29.90 5.36
N ASP A 514 20.38 28.64 5.16
CA ASP A 514 21.43 28.26 4.18
C ASP A 514 21.08 28.71 2.75
N ILE A 515 19.81 28.52 2.34
CA ILE A 515 19.33 28.91 1.02
C ILE A 515 19.35 30.43 0.86
N ALA A 516 18.92 31.17 1.88
CA ALA A 516 19.00 32.62 1.88
C ALA A 516 20.46 33.08 1.74
N ALA A 517 21.39 32.50 2.50
CA ALA A 517 22.81 32.79 2.39
C ALA A 517 23.39 32.48 0.99
N THR A 518 22.89 31.42 0.36
CA THR A 518 23.34 31.00 -0.98
C THR A 518 22.77 31.88 -2.10
N LEU A 519 21.50 32.28 -1.99
CA LEU A 519 20.81 33.05 -3.03
C LEU A 519 21.08 34.54 -2.91
N ALA A 520 21.20 35.10 -1.70
CA ALA A 520 21.35 36.54 -1.47
C ALA A 520 22.44 37.21 -2.33
N PRO A 521 23.65 36.65 -2.48
CA PRO A 521 24.72 37.30 -3.26
C PRO A 521 24.48 37.31 -4.77
N VAL A 522 23.51 36.54 -5.26
CA VAL A 522 23.25 36.33 -6.69
C VAL A 522 21.84 36.73 -7.11
N LEU A 523 20.98 37.10 -6.15
CA LEU A 523 19.66 37.68 -6.42
C LEU A 523 19.79 39.08 -7.01
N ARG A 524 18.86 39.40 -7.91
CA ARG A 524 18.79 40.64 -8.67
C ARG A 524 17.57 41.45 -8.25
N PRO A 525 17.60 42.78 -8.41
CA PRO A 525 16.45 43.63 -8.12
C PRO A 525 15.18 43.19 -8.86
N GLY A 526 14.04 43.25 -8.17
CA GLY A 526 12.72 42.92 -8.71
C GLY A 526 12.40 41.42 -8.84
N GLN A 527 13.29 40.53 -8.37
CA GLN A 527 12.98 39.10 -8.29
C GLN A 527 12.08 38.79 -7.11
N ALA A 528 11.38 37.66 -7.17
CA ALA A 528 10.53 37.20 -6.09
C ALA A 528 10.88 35.75 -5.69
N VAL A 529 10.95 35.53 -4.38
CA VAL A 529 11.25 34.24 -3.72
C VAL A 529 9.98 33.77 -3.01
N THR A 530 9.35 32.72 -3.51
CA THR A 530 8.14 32.14 -2.94
C THR A 530 8.47 30.88 -2.14
N LEU A 531 8.23 30.92 -0.85
CA LEU A 531 8.44 29.80 0.06
C LEU A 531 7.27 28.82 -0.01
N PHE A 532 7.56 27.60 -0.46
CA PHE A 532 6.59 26.51 -0.58
C PHE A 532 6.64 25.68 0.72
N SER A 533 5.80 26.04 1.71
CA SER A 533 5.78 25.57 3.11
C SER A 533 6.77 26.26 4.06
N SER A 534 6.41 27.44 4.56
CA SER A 534 7.28 28.27 5.40
C SER A 534 7.01 28.23 6.92
N LYS A 535 5.86 27.66 7.33
CA LYS A 535 5.31 27.76 8.71
C LYS A 535 5.01 29.22 9.11
N LEU A 536 4.67 29.50 10.37
CA LEU A 536 4.27 30.84 10.81
C LEU A 536 5.44 31.84 10.73
N PHE A 537 5.29 32.93 9.97
CA PHE A 537 6.31 33.98 9.74
C PHE A 537 7.59 33.54 9.01
N GLY A 538 7.54 32.50 8.18
CA GLY A 538 8.74 32.03 7.49
C GLY A 538 9.27 33.03 6.45
N SER A 539 8.39 33.78 5.80
CA SER A 539 8.75 34.87 4.89
C SER A 539 9.47 36.02 5.59
N VAL A 540 9.11 36.34 6.84
CA VAL A 540 9.81 37.34 7.66
C VAL A 540 11.22 36.85 7.99
N ALA A 541 11.35 35.60 8.43
CA ALA A 541 12.65 35.00 8.74
C ALA A 541 13.58 34.99 7.51
N VAL A 542 13.07 34.52 6.36
CA VAL A 542 13.86 34.45 5.12
C VAL A 542 14.19 35.84 4.57
N ALA A 543 13.24 36.80 4.59
CA ALA A 543 13.53 38.17 4.15
C ALA A 543 14.66 38.79 4.95
N ARG A 544 14.69 38.55 6.27
CA ARG A 544 15.74 39.03 7.16
C ARG A 544 17.08 38.35 6.88
N ASP A 545 17.09 37.04 6.68
CA ASP A 545 18.32 36.31 6.35
C ASP A 545 18.85 36.69 4.96
N LEU A 546 17.97 36.96 3.98
CA LEU A 546 18.37 37.50 2.67
C LEU A 546 19.01 38.88 2.81
N ALA A 547 18.38 39.80 3.56
CA ALA A 547 18.91 41.13 3.81
C ALA A 547 20.28 41.09 4.52
N ARG A 548 20.42 40.21 5.53
CA ARG A 548 21.69 40.00 6.25
C ARG A 548 22.84 39.54 5.35
N HIS A 549 22.53 38.76 4.31
CA HIS A 549 23.51 38.28 3.34
C HIS A 549 23.62 39.18 2.10
N GLY A 550 23.03 40.38 2.13
CA GLY A 550 23.21 41.41 1.10
C GLY A 550 22.29 41.28 -0.12
N ALA A 551 21.15 40.61 0.00
CA ALA A 551 20.15 40.61 -1.07
C ALA A 551 19.58 42.02 -1.29
N PRO A 552 19.22 42.42 -2.53
CA PRO A 552 18.58 43.71 -2.78
C PRO A 552 17.22 43.85 -2.07
N ASP A 553 16.92 45.01 -1.50
CA ASP A 553 15.66 45.29 -0.78
C ASP A 553 14.40 45.10 -1.65
N SER A 554 14.55 45.28 -2.97
CA SER A 554 13.48 45.07 -3.96
C SER A 554 13.13 43.60 -4.21
N VAL A 555 13.81 42.63 -3.58
CA VAL A 555 13.44 41.21 -3.68
C VAL A 555 12.21 40.94 -2.84
N ASP A 556 11.13 40.50 -3.47
CA ASP A 556 9.91 40.11 -2.78
C ASP A 556 10.04 38.72 -2.18
N VAL A 557 9.60 38.54 -0.93
CA VAL A 557 9.53 37.22 -0.28
C VAL A 557 8.09 36.91 0.03
N LEU A 558 7.56 35.85 -0.58
CA LEU A 558 6.20 35.38 -0.40
C LEU A 558 6.22 34.04 0.33
N GLU A 559 5.12 33.71 1.02
CA GLU A 559 4.92 32.39 1.61
C GLU A 559 3.52 31.84 1.39
N THR A 560 3.47 30.52 1.24
CA THR A 560 2.24 29.72 1.18
C THR A 560 2.46 28.43 1.99
N ASP A 561 1.37 27.75 2.36
CA ASP A 561 1.48 26.35 2.76
C ASP A 561 1.86 25.49 1.54
N CYS A 562 2.33 24.26 1.76
CA CYS A 562 2.59 23.32 0.68
C CYS A 562 1.28 23.01 -0.06
N ILE A 563 1.15 23.52 -1.29
CA ILE A 563 -0.03 23.31 -2.15
C ILE A 563 -0.03 21.89 -2.75
N LEU A 564 1.15 21.28 -2.88
CA LEU A 564 1.33 19.96 -3.50
C LEU A 564 1.67 18.88 -2.46
N ALA A 565 1.21 17.65 -2.72
CA ALA A 565 1.66 16.45 -2.04
C ALA A 565 2.30 15.52 -3.07
N ALA A 566 3.49 15.01 -2.81
CA ALA A 566 4.20 14.20 -3.80
C ALA A 566 5.13 13.14 -3.21
N ARG A 567 5.35 12.07 -3.98
CA ARG A 567 6.30 10.99 -3.72
C ARG A 567 6.95 10.52 -5.03
N VAL A 568 8.29 10.45 -5.05
CA VAL A 568 9.02 9.79 -6.13
C VAL A 568 8.89 8.27 -5.97
N LEU A 569 8.47 7.60 -7.04
CA LEU A 569 8.32 6.15 -7.11
C LEU A 569 9.66 5.48 -7.49
N PRO A 570 9.83 4.16 -7.27
CA PRO A 570 11.08 3.46 -7.57
C PRO A 570 11.54 3.54 -9.04
N ASP A 571 10.63 3.83 -9.97
CA ASP A 571 10.90 3.98 -11.40
C ASP A 571 11.20 5.43 -11.83
N GLY A 572 11.36 6.34 -10.87
CA GLY A 572 11.61 7.77 -11.11
C GLY A 572 10.37 8.63 -11.31
N THR A 573 9.18 8.03 -11.48
CA THR A 573 7.92 8.77 -11.67
C THR A 573 7.52 9.49 -10.38
N VAL A 574 7.10 10.75 -10.49
CA VAL A 574 6.58 11.55 -9.38
C VAL A 574 5.05 11.36 -9.28
N ALA A 575 4.59 10.65 -8.25
CA ALA A 575 3.17 10.60 -7.91
C ALA A 575 2.79 11.87 -7.14
N MET A 576 1.76 12.60 -7.58
CA MET A 576 1.39 13.89 -6.98
C MET A 576 -0.11 14.16 -6.89
N ALA A 577 -0.47 14.98 -5.91
CA ALA A 577 -1.81 15.54 -5.65
C ALA A 577 -1.68 17.03 -5.26
N ARG A 578 -2.81 17.76 -5.25
CA ARG A 578 -2.88 19.21 -4.98
C ARG A 578 -4.02 19.53 -4.02
N LYS A 579 -3.80 20.52 -3.15
CA LYS A 579 -4.84 21.16 -2.33
C LYS A 579 -5.62 22.16 -3.18
N ASN A 580 -6.94 22.18 -3.07
CA ASN A 580 -7.80 23.06 -3.88
C ASN A 580 -7.88 24.50 -3.38
N TRP A 581 -7.44 24.77 -2.15
CA TRP A 581 -7.44 26.10 -1.55
C TRP A 581 -6.15 26.33 -0.75
N ASN A 582 -5.64 27.55 -0.73
CA ASN A 582 -4.51 27.95 0.11
C ASN A 582 -4.43 29.48 0.25
N LEU A 583 -3.55 29.94 1.16
CA LEU A 583 -3.31 31.36 1.41
C LEU A 583 -1.88 31.77 1.08
N LEU A 584 -1.76 32.95 0.48
CA LEU A 584 -0.51 33.64 0.18
C LEU A 584 -0.34 34.84 1.11
N SER A 585 0.83 34.99 1.71
CA SER A 585 1.21 36.18 2.48
C SER A 585 2.64 36.61 2.16
N SER A 586 2.97 37.83 2.57
CA SER A 586 4.32 38.40 2.50
C SER A 586 4.47 39.45 3.60
N PRO A 587 5.69 39.75 4.08
CA PRO A 587 5.96 40.91 4.92
C PRO A 587 5.62 42.23 4.22
N ARG A 588 5.53 42.24 2.88
CA ARG A 588 5.10 43.38 2.06
C ARG A 588 3.82 43.01 1.31
N ARG A 589 2.70 43.64 1.66
CA ARG A 589 1.39 43.43 1.01
C ARG A 589 1.42 43.74 -0.47
N ALA A 590 2.16 44.79 -0.86
CA ALA A 590 2.38 45.12 -2.26
C ALA A 590 2.95 43.95 -3.07
N ALA A 591 3.77 43.08 -2.47
CA ALA A 591 4.25 41.87 -3.13
C ALA A 591 3.14 40.84 -3.33
N VAL A 592 2.24 40.66 -2.35
CA VAL A 592 1.06 39.79 -2.53
C VAL A 592 0.20 40.31 -3.66
N ASP A 593 -0.12 41.60 -3.66
CA ASP A 593 -0.98 42.21 -4.67
C ASP A 593 -0.34 42.15 -6.08
N ALA A 594 0.98 42.27 -6.18
CA ALA A 594 1.73 42.16 -7.43
C ALA A 594 1.78 40.72 -7.98
N HIS A 595 1.99 39.72 -7.13
CA HIS A 595 2.26 38.33 -7.58
C HIS A 595 1.05 37.41 -7.54
N LEU A 596 0.01 37.73 -6.77
CA LEU A 596 -1.18 36.89 -6.63
C LEU A 596 -1.89 36.60 -7.97
N PRO A 597 -2.06 37.55 -8.92
CA PRO A 597 -2.69 37.24 -10.20
C PRO A 597 -1.95 36.15 -11.00
N LEU A 598 -0.61 36.19 -10.99
CA LEU A 598 0.22 35.18 -11.64
C LEU A 598 0.13 33.84 -10.87
N LEU A 599 0.33 33.88 -9.55
CA LEU A 599 0.36 32.68 -8.70
C LEU A 599 -0.99 31.98 -8.61
N SER A 600 -2.11 32.70 -8.63
CA SER A 600 -3.46 32.12 -8.68
C SER A 600 -3.80 31.52 -10.05
N GLY A 601 -3.19 32.02 -11.13
CA GLY A 601 -3.22 31.38 -12.45
C GLY A 601 -2.49 30.04 -12.48
N ILE A 602 -1.36 29.94 -11.76
CA ILE A 602 -0.56 28.70 -11.62
C ILE A 602 -1.22 27.74 -10.60
N PHE A 603 -1.74 28.27 -9.50
CA PHE A 603 -2.36 27.54 -8.41
C PHE A 603 -3.80 28.03 -8.19
N PRO A 604 -4.78 27.52 -8.98
CA PRO A 604 -6.19 27.84 -8.77
C PRO A 604 -6.62 27.56 -7.33
N GLY A 605 -7.23 28.56 -6.68
CA GLY A 605 -7.66 28.52 -5.28
C GLY A 605 -6.67 29.15 -4.28
N LEU A 606 -5.56 29.73 -4.76
CA LEU A 606 -4.67 30.54 -3.93
C LEU A 606 -5.25 31.95 -3.72
N GLU A 607 -5.40 32.36 -2.47
CA GLU A 607 -6.00 33.63 -2.06
C GLU A 607 -5.06 34.47 -1.19
N ALA A 608 -5.29 35.78 -1.10
CA ALA A 608 -4.52 36.63 -0.20
C ALA A 608 -4.94 36.39 1.26
N ALA A 609 -3.96 36.13 2.14
CA ALA A 609 -4.20 36.24 3.57
C ALA A 609 -4.39 37.70 3.98
N SER A 610 -5.34 37.98 4.88
CA SER A 610 -5.48 39.28 5.56
C SER A 610 -4.16 39.78 6.16
N ASN A 611 -3.39 38.91 6.82
CA ASN A 611 -2.04 39.18 7.32
C ASN A 611 -1.23 37.87 7.48
N LEU A 612 0.02 38.00 7.93
CA LEU A 612 0.93 36.87 8.13
C LEU A 612 0.45 35.85 9.19
N VAL A 613 -0.26 36.30 10.23
CA VAL A 613 -0.84 35.42 11.25
C VAL A 613 -1.94 34.57 10.63
N HIS A 614 -2.85 35.17 9.85
CA HIS A 614 -3.92 34.47 9.16
C HIS A 614 -3.41 33.36 8.25
N ARG A 615 -2.37 33.62 7.46
CA ARG A 615 -1.69 32.54 6.73
C ARG A 615 -1.22 31.52 7.75
N GLY A 616 -0.31 31.88 8.66
CA GLY A 616 0.39 30.94 9.55
C GLY A 616 -0.51 29.96 10.30
N VAL A 617 -1.57 30.46 10.95
CA VAL A 617 -2.53 29.63 11.71
C VAL A 617 -3.38 28.71 10.84
N SER A 618 -3.47 28.97 9.53
CA SER A 618 -4.16 28.12 8.57
C SER A 618 -3.33 26.90 8.12
N ASP A 619 -2.09 26.73 8.62
CA ASP A 619 -1.32 25.48 8.45
C ASP A 619 -1.92 24.39 9.33
N PHE A 620 -2.93 23.69 8.80
CA PHE A 620 -3.54 22.56 9.48
C PHE A 620 -2.52 21.47 9.86
N GLY A 621 -1.50 21.25 9.01
CA GLY A 621 -0.47 20.25 9.26
C GLY A 621 0.31 20.55 10.53
N ALA A 622 0.72 21.80 10.72
CA ALA A 622 1.50 22.20 11.91
C ALA A 622 0.77 21.95 13.23
N MET A 623 -0.55 22.11 13.27
CA MET A 623 -1.36 21.76 14.44
C MET A 623 -1.55 20.24 14.58
N ALA A 624 -1.97 19.58 13.50
CA ALA A 624 -2.33 18.17 13.54
C ALA A 624 -1.12 17.25 13.78
N HIS A 625 0.02 17.53 13.14
CA HIS A 625 1.21 16.69 13.26
C HIS A 625 1.72 16.61 14.69
N VAL A 626 1.77 17.75 15.39
CA VAL A 626 2.28 17.81 16.77
C VAL A 626 1.36 17.05 17.72
N VAL A 627 0.05 17.30 17.65
CA VAL A 627 -0.96 16.61 18.48
C VAL A 627 -0.90 15.09 18.27
N ILE A 628 -0.92 14.66 17.00
CA ILE A 628 -0.90 13.23 16.64
C ILE A 628 0.41 12.59 17.09
N SER A 629 1.54 13.28 16.90
CA SER A 629 2.85 12.77 17.31
C SER A 629 2.94 12.57 18.82
N TYR A 630 2.47 13.52 19.63
CA TYR A 630 2.52 13.38 21.09
C TYR A 630 1.64 12.26 21.62
N VAL A 631 0.42 12.13 21.11
CA VAL A 631 -0.48 11.04 21.54
C VAL A 631 0.08 9.66 21.16
N ASN A 632 0.96 9.60 20.16
CA ASN A 632 1.62 8.39 19.70
C ASN A 632 3.12 8.35 20.02
N LEU A 633 3.61 9.19 20.96
CA LEU A 633 5.03 9.43 21.17
C LEU A 633 5.82 8.13 21.40
N ALA A 634 5.35 7.29 22.33
CA ALA A 634 6.01 6.03 22.65
C ALA A 634 6.06 5.04 21.45
N LYS A 635 5.06 5.11 20.57
CA LYS A 635 5.01 4.27 19.36
C LYS A 635 6.00 4.77 18.31
N ILE A 636 6.04 6.08 18.10
CA ILE A 636 6.99 6.75 17.21
C ILE A 636 8.43 6.48 17.65
N ASP A 637 8.71 6.65 18.95
CA ASP A 637 10.03 6.45 19.56
C ASP A 637 10.51 5.00 19.43
N ARG A 638 9.60 4.02 19.53
CA ARG A 638 9.90 2.60 19.30
C ARG A 638 9.90 2.18 17.83
N ALA A 639 9.78 3.15 16.91
CA ALA A 639 9.64 2.91 15.47
C ALA A 639 8.52 1.91 15.12
N GLU A 640 7.43 1.92 15.89
CA GLU A 640 6.24 1.15 15.60
C GLU A 640 5.52 1.72 14.38
N ARG A 641 5.04 0.84 13.50
CA ARG A 641 4.22 1.27 12.36
C ARG A 641 2.84 1.67 12.87
N VAL A 642 2.59 2.97 12.92
CA VAL A 642 1.26 3.56 13.16
C VAL A 642 0.85 4.28 11.88
N LEU A 643 -0.39 4.10 11.41
CA LEU A 643 -0.95 4.96 10.37
C LEU A 643 -1.29 6.31 11.01
N PHE A 644 -0.50 7.33 10.68
CA PHE A 644 -0.45 8.60 11.39
C PHE A 644 -1.84 9.25 11.53
N TYR A 645 -2.60 9.33 10.46
CA TYR A 645 -3.94 9.92 10.46
C TYR A 645 -5.06 8.91 10.73
N GLU A 646 -4.88 7.63 10.41
CA GLU A 646 -5.95 6.62 10.52
C GLU A 646 -6.00 5.96 11.91
N GLU A 647 -4.83 5.57 12.42
CA GLU A 647 -4.62 4.89 13.71
C GLU A 647 -4.14 5.86 14.81
N GLY A 648 -3.47 6.94 14.43
CA GLY A 648 -2.95 7.93 15.39
C GLY A 648 -4.03 8.83 16.00
N LEU A 649 -5.25 8.79 15.48
CA LEU A 649 -6.41 9.57 15.93
C LEU A 649 -7.49 8.69 16.56
N SER A 650 -8.03 9.16 17.67
CA SER A 650 -9.24 8.67 18.33
C SER A 650 -10.20 9.83 18.58
N GLU A 651 -11.45 9.55 18.97
CA GLU A 651 -12.40 10.59 19.40
C GLU A 651 -11.82 11.50 20.51
N ARG A 652 -11.03 10.93 21.42
CA ARG A 652 -10.36 11.71 22.48
C ARG A 652 -9.18 12.53 21.95
N THR A 653 -8.43 11.99 20.99
CA THR A 653 -7.37 12.74 20.30
C THR A 653 -7.94 13.92 19.53
N VAL A 654 -9.12 13.75 18.91
CA VAL A 654 -9.81 14.82 18.20
C VAL A 654 -10.27 15.93 19.15
N ARG A 655 -10.79 15.59 20.34
CA ARG A 655 -11.09 16.62 21.37
C ARG A 655 -9.86 17.41 21.81
N LEU A 656 -8.71 16.74 21.93
CA LEU A 656 -7.44 17.43 22.20
C LEU A 656 -7.07 18.37 21.05
N LEU A 657 -7.22 17.91 19.81
CA LEU A 657 -6.95 18.72 18.61
C LEU A 657 -7.89 19.94 18.54
N GLU A 658 -9.17 19.78 18.82
CA GLU A 658 -10.16 20.88 18.90
C GLU A 658 -9.83 21.86 20.03
N THR A 659 -9.24 21.39 21.14
CA THR A 659 -8.78 22.27 22.23
C THR A 659 -7.60 23.12 21.78
N VAL A 660 -6.61 22.52 21.10
CA VAL A 660 -5.47 23.26 20.53
C VAL A 660 -5.94 24.21 19.43
N GLU A 661 -6.91 23.80 18.60
CA GLU A 661 -7.53 24.64 17.58
C GLU A 661 -8.16 25.90 18.19
N GLN A 662 -8.80 25.79 19.36
CA GLN A 662 -9.37 26.94 20.05
C GLN A 662 -8.29 27.94 20.51
N GLU A 663 -7.10 27.48 20.93
CA GLU A 663 -5.97 28.36 21.25
C GLU A 663 -5.45 29.08 20.00
N PHE A 664 -5.27 28.35 18.89
CA PHE A 664 -4.88 28.95 17.60
C PHE A 664 -5.89 30.01 17.15
N ARG A 665 -7.20 29.72 17.25
CA ARG A 665 -8.28 30.65 16.91
C ARG A 665 -8.24 31.90 17.78
N SER A 666 -8.08 31.74 19.08
CA SER A 666 -8.04 32.88 20.03
C SER A 666 -6.84 33.79 19.76
N VAL A 667 -5.68 33.22 19.44
CA VAL A 667 -4.51 34.00 19.02
C VAL A 667 -4.78 34.69 17.68
N ALA A 668 -5.36 34.00 16.69
CA ALA A 668 -5.68 34.60 15.39
C ALA A 668 -6.59 35.84 15.54
N GLU A 669 -7.66 35.73 16.33
CA GLU A 669 -8.60 36.82 16.61
C GLU A 669 -7.91 38.02 17.27
N ALA A 670 -6.97 37.77 18.18
CA ALA A 670 -6.18 38.82 18.82
C ALA A 670 -5.27 39.61 17.85
N TYR A 671 -5.05 39.10 16.64
CA TYR A 671 -4.28 39.75 15.57
C TYR A 671 -5.10 39.98 14.30
N ASP A 672 -6.42 40.17 14.43
CA ASP A 672 -7.34 40.51 13.33
C ASP A 672 -7.30 39.50 12.17
N ALA A 673 -7.06 38.24 12.51
CA ALA A 673 -7.05 37.10 11.60
C ALA A 673 -8.21 36.15 11.89
N THR A 674 -8.75 35.50 10.85
CA THR A 674 -9.81 34.51 11.00
C THR A 674 -9.27 33.12 10.69
N MET A 675 -9.42 32.19 11.62
CA MET A 675 -9.07 30.79 11.39
C MET A 675 -10.32 29.97 11.09
N LEU A 676 -10.36 29.34 9.91
CA LEU A 676 -11.42 28.41 9.56
C LEU A 676 -11.37 27.16 10.45
N PRO A 677 -12.52 26.54 10.77
CA PRO A 677 -12.53 25.26 11.48
C PRO A 677 -11.71 24.19 10.75
N ALA A 678 -11.03 23.32 11.49
CA ALA A 678 -10.16 22.30 10.91
C ALA A 678 -10.86 21.41 9.86
N ALA A 679 -12.10 21.00 10.11
CA ALA A 679 -12.88 20.21 9.16
C ALA A 679 -13.18 20.98 7.86
N THR A 680 -13.45 22.29 7.95
CA THR A 680 -13.64 23.17 6.80
C THR A 680 -12.35 23.37 6.00
N ILE A 681 -11.19 23.47 6.67
CA ILE A 681 -9.90 23.52 5.98
C ILE A 681 -9.67 22.23 5.17
N LEU A 682 -9.96 21.06 5.76
CA LEU A 682 -9.83 19.77 5.07
C LEU A 682 -10.79 19.62 3.88
N ASP A 683 -12.01 20.14 4.00
CA ASP A 683 -12.97 20.20 2.89
C ASP A 683 -12.44 21.11 1.77
N ASN A 684 -12.02 22.32 2.09
CA ASN A 684 -11.43 23.24 1.14
C ASN A 684 -10.16 22.68 0.46
N TYR A 685 -9.36 21.88 1.17
CA TYR A 685 -8.18 21.23 0.60
C TYR A 685 -8.53 20.06 -0.31
N TYR A 686 -9.43 19.16 0.12
CA TYR A 686 -9.54 17.81 -0.45
C TYR A 686 -10.99 17.33 -0.72
N GLY A 687 -12.02 18.10 -0.38
CA GLY A 687 -13.42 17.68 -0.47
C GLY A 687 -13.79 16.65 0.61
N ALA A 688 -13.26 16.82 1.81
CA ALA A 688 -13.45 15.92 2.95
C ALA A 688 -14.90 15.94 3.50
N ASP A 689 -15.34 14.81 4.07
CA ASP A 689 -16.64 14.72 4.75
C ASP A 689 -16.57 15.42 6.12
N THR A 690 -17.32 16.51 6.28
CA THR A 690 -17.29 17.37 7.46
C THR A 690 -18.26 16.97 8.57
N SER A 691 -18.81 15.76 8.57
CA SER A 691 -19.75 15.33 9.62
C SER A 691 -19.14 15.37 11.03
N SER A 692 -17.82 15.16 11.14
CA SER A 692 -17.00 15.46 12.32
C SER A 692 -15.54 15.62 11.89
N LEU A 693 -14.70 16.19 12.75
CA LEU A 693 -13.27 16.32 12.45
C LEU A 693 -12.57 14.96 12.31
N LEU A 694 -13.00 13.94 13.07
CA LEU A 694 -12.48 12.58 12.94
C LEU A 694 -12.84 11.97 11.57
N VAL A 695 -14.08 12.19 11.11
CA VAL A 695 -14.54 11.72 9.80
C VAL A 695 -13.82 12.48 8.69
N ALA A 696 -13.67 13.80 8.81
CA ALA A 696 -12.93 14.62 7.86
C ALA A 696 -11.50 14.10 7.69
N MET A 697 -10.76 13.92 8.79
CA MET A 697 -9.41 13.38 8.79
C MET A 697 -9.28 12.00 8.15
N ARG A 698 -10.30 11.13 8.30
CA ARG A 698 -10.30 9.77 7.73
C ARG A 698 -10.81 9.72 6.29
N SER A 699 -11.59 10.71 5.87
CA SER A 699 -12.13 10.80 4.50
C SER A 699 -11.09 11.30 3.50
N VAL A 700 -10.10 12.08 3.95
CA VAL A 700 -9.03 12.62 3.12
C VAL A 700 -8.21 11.48 2.52
N PHE A 701 -8.39 11.26 1.21
CA PHE A 701 -7.76 10.17 0.48
C PHE A 701 -6.22 10.16 0.61
N VAL A 702 -5.59 11.34 0.57
CA VAL A 702 -4.12 11.46 0.65
C VAL A 702 -3.53 11.13 2.02
N TYR A 703 -4.36 11.01 3.06
CA TYR A 703 -3.92 10.62 4.41
C TYR A 703 -3.89 9.10 4.61
N ARG A 704 -4.53 8.33 3.72
CA ARG A 704 -4.58 6.88 3.83
C ARG A 704 -3.21 6.25 3.64
N GLY A 705 -2.84 5.34 4.53
CA GLY A 705 -1.56 4.64 4.47
C GLY A 705 -0.33 5.50 4.81
N VAL A 706 -0.51 6.75 5.25
CA VAL A 706 0.60 7.58 5.75
C VAL A 706 1.04 7.02 7.09
N THR A 707 2.27 6.54 7.18
CA THR A 707 2.85 6.03 8.42
C THR A 707 3.44 7.16 9.25
N ALA A 708 3.30 7.05 10.57
CA ALA A 708 3.99 7.89 11.53
C ALA A 708 5.51 7.83 11.31
N PRO A 709 6.23 8.90 11.67
CA PRO A 709 7.68 8.87 11.67
C PRO A 709 8.21 7.79 12.63
N THR A 710 9.46 7.37 12.39
CA THR A 710 10.13 6.34 13.20
C THR A 710 11.09 6.92 14.23
N SER A 711 11.08 8.24 14.40
CA SER A 711 11.85 8.96 15.41
C SER A 711 11.06 10.20 15.86
N VAL A 712 11.22 10.55 17.13
CA VAL A 712 10.68 11.80 17.71
C VAL A 712 11.46 13.03 17.24
N ASP A 713 12.67 12.82 16.71
CA ASP A 713 13.48 13.86 16.05
C ASP A 713 13.02 14.13 14.60
N ASP A 714 11.94 13.49 14.16
CA ASP A 714 11.40 13.73 12.83
C ASP A 714 10.87 15.16 12.68
N ARG A 715 11.04 15.70 11.48
CA ARG A 715 10.60 17.05 11.12
C ARG A 715 9.12 17.31 11.43
N LEU A 716 8.23 16.32 11.37
CA LEU A 716 6.80 16.50 11.65
C LEU A 716 6.52 16.96 13.09
N LEU A 717 7.44 16.68 14.02
CA LEU A 717 7.35 17.17 15.39
C LEU A 717 8.22 18.41 15.58
N GLN A 718 9.52 18.29 15.28
CA GLN A 718 10.50 19.35 15.56
C GLN A 718 10.26 20.61 14.73
N GLU A 719 10.03 20.47 13.42
CA GLU A 719 9.86 21.60 12.51
C GLU A 719 8.61 22.43 12.86
N ASP A 720 7.52 21.75 13.18
CA ASP A 720 6.23 22.36 13.48
C ASP A 720 6.21 23.03 14.86
N VAL A 721 6.87 22.44 15.87
CA VAL A 721 7.02 23.09 17.18
C VAL A 721 7.88 24.35 17.08
N ILE A 722 9.08 24.24 16.51
CA ILE A 722 10.08 25.31 16.44
C ILE A 722 9.57 26.49 15.59
N ASN A 723 8.88 26.21 14.48
CA ASN A 723 8.51 27.24 13.51
C ASN A 723 7.03 27.66 13.53
N THR A 724 6.17 26.97 14.29
CA THR A 724 4.74 27.34 14.42
C THR A 724 4.35 27.55 15.88
N LEU A 725 4.59 26.58 16.76
CA LEU A 725 4.09 26.67 18.14
C LEU A 725 4.86 27.69 19.00
N VAL A 726 6.18 27.78 18.88
CA VAL A 726 6.99 28.79 19.58
C VAL A 726 6.54 30.23 19.24
N PRO A 727 6.45 30.64 17.96
CA PRO A 727 5.97 31.98 17.64
C PRO A 727 4.49 32.19 18.03
N LEU A 728 3.64 31.16 17.92
CA LEU A 728 2.24 31.25 18.33
C LEU A 728 2.08 31.45 19.85
N GLU A 729 2.87 30.75 20.66
CA GLU A 729 2.91 30.92 22.12
C GLU A 729 3.28 32.37 22.48
N GLN A 730 4.32 32.93 21.84
CA GLN A 730 4.75 34.29 22.12
C GLN A 730 3.72 35.34 21.65
N LEU A 731 3.03 35.10 20.54
CA LEU A 731 1.90 35.92 20.11
C LEU A 731 0.78 35.92 21.16
N GLY A 732 0.46 34.75 21.72
CA GLY A 732 -0.53 34.61 22.79
C GLY A 732 -0.13 35.34 24.07
N GLN A 733 1.12 35.15 24.52
CA GLN A 733 1.69 35.87 25.68
C GLN A 733 1.61 37.38 25.52
N LEU A 734 2.01 37.90 24.35
CA LEU A 734 2.00 39.34 24.06
C LEU A 734 0.57 39.91 24.07
N ALA A 735 -0.40 39.15 23.57
CA ALA A 735 -1.81 39.53 23.50
C ALA A 735 -2.60 39.26 24.79
N GLY A 736 -1.99 38.65 25.82
CA GLY A 736 -2.69 38.21 27.02
C GLY A 736 -3.69 37.06 26.78
N VAL A 737 -3.52 36.30 25.70
CA VAL A 737 -4.34 35.13 25.35
C VAL A 737 -3.69 33.86 25.92
N PRO A 738 -4.37 33.12 26.82
CA PRO A 738 -3.82 31.88 27.35
C PRO A 738 -3.70 30.80 26.27
N THR A 739 -2.52 30.17 26.18
CA THR A 739 -2.25 29.04 25.27
C THR A 739 -1.66 27.82 26.01
N PRO A 740 -2.33 27.30 27.06
CA PRO A 740 -1.76 26.27 27.93
C PRO A 740 -1.38 24.97 27.21
N MET A 741 -2.12 24.53 26.19
CA MET A 741 -1.81 23.32 25.43
C MET A 741 -0.64 23.52 24.49
N VAL A 742 -0.59 24.64 23.78
CA VAL A 742 0.58 25.02 22.98
C VAL A 742 1.83 25.11 23.88
N SER A 743 1.72 25.77 25.04
CA SER A 743 2.83 25.88 26.01
C SER A 743 3.30 24.53 26.54
N ALA A 744 2.38 23.61 26.83
CA ALA A 744 2.72 22.25 27.25
C ALA A 744 3.44 21.48 26.14
N MET A 745 2.99 21.60 24.90
CA MET A 745 3.63 20.96 23.74
C MET A 745 5.04 21.51 23.49
N VAL A 746 5.24 22.83 23.54
CA VAL A 746 6.57 23.45 23.42
C VAL A 746 7.52 22.94 24.52
N SER A 747 7.04 22.87 25.76
CA SER A 747 7.84 22.35 26.88
C SER A 747 8.19 20.87 26.74
N LEU A 748 7.25 20.04 26.26
CA LEU A 748 7.50 18.62 25.99
C LEU A 748 8.53 18.43 24.88
N ALA A 749 8.45 19.20 23.78
CA ALA A 749 9.44 19.13 22.71
C ALA A 749 10.84 19.46 23.23
N GLY A 750 10.97 20.55 24.01
CA GLY A 750 12.25 20.96 24.55
C GLY A 750 12.84 19.93 25.52
N ALA A 751 11.99 19.31 26.35
CA ALA A 751 12.41 18.23 27.22
C ALA A 751 12.90 16.99 26.46
N LEU A 752 12.27 16.66 25.32
CA LEU A 752 12.68 15.53 24.47
C LEU A 752 13.97 15.83 23.69
N ALA A 753 14.14 17.05 23.19
CA ALA A 753 15.32 17.48 22.45
C ALA A 753 16.53 17.79 23.34
N GLY A 754 16.32 17.97 24.65
CA GLY A 754 17.37 18.44 25.57
C GLY A 754 17.75 19.91 25.35
N GLU A 755 16.88 20.70 24.73
CA GLU A 755 17.12 22.10 24.37
C GLU A 755 15.88 22.97 24.65
N ASP A 756 16.06 24.23 25.02
CA ASP A 756 14.95 25.16 25.18
C ASP A 756 14.56 25.81 23.85
N HIS A 757 13.51 25.29 23.21
CA HIS A 757 12.99 25.83 21.95
C HIS A 757 12.43 27.26 22.06
N ARG A 758 12.16 27.77 23.27
CA ARG A 758 11.82 29.19 23.45
C ARG A 758 13.02 30.11 23.22
N ARG A 759 14.23 29.55 23.18
CA ARG A 759 15.47 30.25 22.84
C ARG A 759 15.94 29.94 21.43
N THR A 760 15.80 28.68 20.99
CA THR A 760 16.39 28.21 19.72
C THR A 760 15.42 28.17 18.56
N GLY A 761 14.11 28.23 18.84
CA GLY A 761 13.08 28.28 17.82
C GLY A 761 12.84 29.65 17.21
N ARG A 762 11.78 29.75 16.41
CA ARG A 762 11.38 31.00 15.74
C ARG A 762 10.66 31.91 16.74
N THR A 763 11.44 32.66 17.50
CA THR A 763 10.93 33.67 18.44
C THR A 763 10.63 35.00 17.75
N LEU A 764 9.78 35.83 18.35
CA LEU A 764 9.56 37.21 17.92
C LEU A 764 10.88 37.99 17.88
N ASP A 765 11.80 37.78 18.83
CA ASP A 765 13.15 38.36 18.77
C ASP A 765 13.94 37.91 17.53
N SER A 766 13.92 36.60 17.23
CA SER A 766 14.57 36.06 16.03
C SER A 766 13.95 36.56 14.73
N LEU A 767 12.73 37.11 14.79
CA LEU A 767 12.04 37.74 13.67
C LEU A 767 12.27 39.27 13.62
N GLY A 768 12.93 39.85 14.62
CA GLY A 768 13.07 41.31 14.76
C GLY A 768 11.81 42.01 15.26
N LEU A 769 10.92 41.28 15.94
CA LEU A 769 9.60 41.72 16.41
C LEU A 769 9.48 41.78 17.94
N GLY A 770 10.48 41.31 18.71
CA GLY A 770 10.34 41.17 20.17
C GLY A 770 10.30 42.48 20.98
N GLY A 771 10.68 43.61 20.37
CA GLY A 771 10.50 44.94 20.97
C GLY A 771 9.10 45.54 20.79
N LEU A 772 8.22 44.87 20.05
CA LEU A 772 6.86 45.36 19.78
C LEU A 772 5.90 44.90 20.88
N ASP A 773 5.10 45.83 21.40
CA ASP A 773 3.92 45.48 22.19
C ASP A 773 2.79 44.95 21.27
N HIS A 774 1.73 44.41 21.88
CA HIS A 774 0.60 43.82 21.15
C HIS A 774 0.01 44.77 20.10
N GLN A 775 -0.21 46.04 20.46
CA GLN A 775 -0.83 47.03 19.58
C GLN A 775 0.11 47.41 18.43
N LYS A 776 1.41 47.56 18.68
CA LYS A 776 2.41 47.80 17.64
C LYS A 776 2.56 46.62 16.70
N LEU A 777 2.54 45.38 17.20
CA LEU A 777 2.61 44.20 16.35
C LEU A 777 1.35 44.03 15.49
N ARG A 778 0.16 44.27 16.06
CA ARG A 778 -1.09 44.34 15.27
C ARG A 778 -1.02 45.40 14.19
N SER A 779 -0.54 46.60 14.55
CA SER A 779 -0.36 47.70 13.61
C SER A 779 0.66 47.35 12.54
N TRP A 780 1.75 46.64 12.88
CA TRP A 780 2.76 46.15 11.94
C TRP A 780 2.20 45.10 10.98
N LEU A 781 1.36 44.17 11.46
CA LEU A 781 0.70 43.17 10.63
C LEU A 781 -0.33 43.80 9.68
N ALA A 782 -1.01 44.84 10.14
CA ALA A 782 -1.89 45.65 9.30
C ALA A 782 -1.08 46.48 8.30
N SER A 783 -0.02 47.17 8.77
CA SER A 783 0.88 48.04 8.00
C SER A 783 1.95 47.30 7.22
N ALA A 784 1.99 45.96 7.24
CA ALA A 784 2.55 45.20 6.14
C ALA A 784 1.84 45.61 4.82
N SER A 785 0.71 46.34 4.89
CA SER A 785 0.10 47.17 3.85
C SER A 785 0.81 48.49 3.46
N ALA A 786 1.87 48.95 4.12
CA ALA A 786 2.58 50.21 3.83
C ALA A 786 3.99 50.28 4.47
N GLU A 787 5.01 50.29 3.60
CA GLU A 787 6.47 50.59 3.69
C GLU A 787 7.18 51.10 4.99
N GLN A 788 6.52 51.48 6.07
CA GLN A 788 7.17 52.19 7.19
C GLN A 788 7.84 51.29 8.26
N ALA A 789 7.61 49.98 8.24
CA ALA A 789 8.09 49.11 9.31
C ALA A 789 9.55 48.64 9.22
N LEU A 790 10.16 48.67 8.03
CA LEU A 790 11.56 48.26 7.84
C LEU A 790 12.57 49.28 8.41
N GLN A 791 12.14 50.51 8.71
CA GLN A 791 12.96 51.48 9.44
C GLN A 791 12.93 51.30 10.97
N ALA A 792 11.94 50.58 11.51
CA ALA A 792 11.82 50.38 12.96
C ALA A 792 12.62 49.17 13.48
N ALA A 793 12.95 48.20 12.60
CA ALA A 793 13.69 46.99 12.96
C ALA A 793 15.21 47.08 12.64
N GLY A 794 15.69 48.28 12.28
CA GLY A 794 17.08 48.55 11.90
C GLY A 794 17.71 49.68 12.72
N ARG A 795 17.82 49.49 14.04
CA ARG A 795 18.90 50.03 14.89
C ARG A 795 19.20 49.05 16.01
#